data_AF-A0AB38B7I8-F1
#
_entry.id   AF-A0AB38B7I8-F1
#
_cell.length_a   1.000
_cell.length_b   1.000
_cell.length_c   1.000
_cell.angle_alpha   90.00
_cell.angle_beta   90.00
_cell.angle_gamma   90.00
#
_symmetry.space_group_name_H-M   'P 1'
#
loop_
_entity.id
_entity.type
_entity.pdbx_description
1 polymer ?
#
loop_
_entity_poly.entity_id
_entity_poly.type
_entity_poly.pdbx_seq_one_letter_code
_entity_poly.pdbx_strand_id
1 'polypeptide(L)'
;MSEYDARGKVNRALLISVDDYRTLRPLPAVKDNVHKLEQALLAPGTDLFTKGEVVTCRPQEPWEVEQALDTVVQEARGLLLVYFSGHGRVGSDGGNLHLMVGASERRHKTVSWQDTVLSYLDNARADRIVIVLECCYAGNASEAFYSCRNPTSLLMAAQPNRRIFSGEEPTGGSVFNRALVQILEQGIPGKQFVTFEDLVRALREQLAGERTPMGDVWEPRSAKQNTVDDVILSFATPEARPPTPLRIRLRRRLKSSFRRWTGLLLILAIIFVPAVTGVVLLQLPNDQAPCPPALELRLLTAPEAEPALRQAAFDYEMSETNTRPLTGEGNLPDGCRRAQITVYSAARDQVDQGFAAAGRWQGEALGTGQARPADKGLDPLNRPGPQPDIWIPESTADYYEARRGMPATASPATLHYSAPVAYTPLVVGIPESRRLVDVDPADASWPDLLTQTDGSHHDLSLLRPSPVLSGTGLLHTLGLYLAHDGPDGTSTGAPDLTLARQAEERLSAPGSQYAGSTELLCSLRPDTGTDAAGSVDRAKSAPLVSEKSLADYNLGHAIGSCPARPSALPYRNRYLAYYPRNVPALDHPLVRVDWQGATDATVRQTAVASFATWLRAPDGGQRTLTAQGYRGVREASPPPGSPLRDSRADVNPVGRIVPFTAGPEQVSQVLDGYDKAQKSSQVLILMDTSTSMADGGRLPVALSAAGRALEMAGPRHTYGLWAFPDREHPADPDAVGELVRLGSADPAQGKAALDRIAGGELVEHGAAMEEALTRALRTMKKSPATNKAIVLLLDQDDGAGRRAASVERTLGALLEEKPDVPILALVLGRSGCDTFAFRQLAGASHGQCVPAGPQAVDTLAGRIASIGTAAKGDR
;
A
#
# COMPACT_ATOMS: atom_id res chain seq x y z
N MET A 1 -31.02 13.79 7.71
CA MET A 1 -30.08 14.32 6.70
C MET A 1 -30.88 15.17 5.74
N SER A 2 -30.35 16.30 5.28
CA SER A 2 -31.03 17.16 4.29
C SER A 2 -30.90 16.56 2.89
N GLU A 3 -32.00 16.53 2.14
CA GLU A 3 -31.99 16.06 0.75
C GLU A 3 -31.72 17.21 -0.24
N TYR A 4 -30.91 16.95 -1.26
CA TYR A 4 -30.60 17.90 -2.31
C TYR A 4 -31.45 17.67 -3.57
N ASP A 5 -32.37 18.60 -3.85
CA ASP A 5 -33.17 18.63 -5.08
C ASP A 5 -32.48 19.48 -6.16
N ALA A 6 -32.02 18.83 -7.22
CA ALA A 6 -31.34 19.50 -8.34
C ALA A 6 -32.30 20.12 -9.38
N ARG A 7 -33.62 19.98 -9.23
CA ARG A 7 -34.58 20.50 -10.21
C ARG A 7 -34.51 22.03 -10.28
N GLY A 8 -34.56 22.55 -11.51
CA GLY A 8 -34.56 24.00 -11.77
C GLY A 8 -33.17 24.64 -11.92
N LYS A 9 -32.09 23.89 -11.65
CA LYS A 9 -30.71 24.27 -11.96
C LYS A 9 -30.27 23.71 -13.32
N VAL A 10 -29.05 24.03 -13.74
CA VAL A 10 -28.45 23.48 -14.98
C VAL A 10 -27.75 22.18 -14.60
N ASN A 11 -28.37 21.05 -14.96
CA ASN A 11 -27.83 19.74 -14.65
C ASN A 11 -27.05 19.20 -15.86
N ARG A 12 -26.11 18.29 -15.63
CA ARG A 12 -25.42 17.53 -16.67
C ARG A 12 -25.28 16.08 -16.27
N ALA A 13 -25.50 15.17 -17.21
CA ALA A 13 -25.15 13.77 -17.09
C ALA A 13 -24.17 13.41 -18.21
N LEU A 14 -23.02 12.86 -17.86
CA LEU A 14 -22.05 12.29 -18.79
C LEU A 14 -22.08 10.77 -18.64
N LEU A 15 -22.49 10.08 -19.71
CA LEU A 15 -22.59 8.62 -19.74
C LEU A 15 -21.52 8.07 -20.68
N ILE A 16 -20.45 7.51 -20.10
CA ILE A 16 -19.31 6.95 -20.80
C ILE A 16 -19.50 5.44 -20.92
N SER A 17 -19.59 4.92 -22.14
CA SER A 17 -19.70 3.48 -22.43
C SER A 17 -18.59 3.06 -23.36
N VAL A 18 -17.93 1.95 -23.05
CA VAL A 18 -16.97 1.34 -23.97
C VAL A 18 -17.29 -0.15 -24.06
N ASP A 19 -18.03 -0.50 -25.12
CA ASP A 19 -18.50 -1.86 -25.41
C ASP A 19 -17.62 -2.59 -26.43
N ASP A 20 -16.98 -1.85 -27.33
CA ASP A 20 -16.08 -2.38 -28.35
C ASP A 20 -14.65 -1.87 -28.15
N TYR A 21 -13.69 -2.77 -28.31
CA TYR A 21 -12.27 -2.50 -28.07
C TYR A 21 -11.43 -3.09 -29.20
N ARG A 22 -10.41 -2.35 -29.64
CA ARG A 22 -9.50 -2.80 -30.71
C ARG A 22 -8.70 -4.05 -30.31
N THR A 23 -8.29 -4.13 -29.04
CA THR A 23 -7.37 -5.16 -28.55
C THR A 23 -7.86 -5.90 -27.30
N LEU A 24 -8.92 -5.42 -26.64
CA LEU A 24 -9.50 -6.06 -25.46
C LEU A 24 -10.77 -6.84 -25.86
N ARG A 25 -11.24 -7.73 -24.98
CA ARG A 25 -12.49 -8.46 -25.22
C ARG A 25 -13.67 -7.46 -25.27
N PRO A 26 -14.56 -7.54 -26.27
CA PRO A 26 -15.77 -6.72 -26.30
C PRO A 26 -16.70 -7.06 -25.13
N LEU A 27 -17.58 -6.12 -24.78
CA LEU A 27 -18.56 -6.21 -23.69
C LEU A 27 -19.98 -6.05 -24.25
N PRO A 28 -20.58 -7.08 -24.87
CA PRO A 28 -21.86 -6.97 -25.56
C PRO A 28 -23.01 -6.42 -24.70
N ALA A 29 -23.10 -6.80 -23.41
CA ALA A 29 -24.12 -6.27 -22.51
C ALA A 29 -23.95 -4.76 -22.24
N VAL A 30 -22.72 -4.24 -22.25
CA VAL A 30 -22.42 -2.82 -22.03
C VAL A 30 -22.92 -1.96 -23.19
N LYS A 31 -23.10 -2.51 -24.39
CA LYS A 31 -23.63 -1.79 -25.56
C LYS A 31 -24.96 -1.10 -25.29
N ASP A 32 -25.80 -1.72 -24.46
CA ASP A 32 -27.14 -1.25 -24.12
C ASP A 32 -27.18 -0.37 -22.85
N ASN A 33 -26.15 -0.46 -21.99
CA ASN A 33 -26.13 0.19 -20.66
C ASN A 33 -26.42 1.68 -20.73
N VAL A 34 -25.72 2.42 -21.59
CA VAL A 34 -25.89 3.88 -21.71
C VAL A 34 -27.23 4.24 -22.34
N HIS A 35 -27.75 3.43 -23.27
CA HIS A 35 -29.07 3.70 -23.85
C HIS A 35 -30.19 3.50 -22.80
N LYS A 36 -30.10 2.43 -22.00
CA LYS A 36 -31.05 2.14 -20.92
C LYS A 36 -30.98 3.20 -19.82
N LEU A 37 -29.77 3.60 -19.41
CA LEU A 37 -29.60 4.64 -18.40
C LEU A 37 -30.04 6.02 -18.92
N GLU A 38 -29.77 6.37 -20.18
CA GLU A 38 -30.29 7.60 -20.79
C GLU A 38 -31.83 7.61 -20.78
N GLN A 39 -32.48 6.50 -21.16
CA GLN A 39 -33.94 6.37 -21.10
C GLN A 39 -34.46 6.59 -19.67
N ALA A 40 -33.84 5.96 -18.67
CA ALA A 40 -34.21 6.10 -17.27
C ALA A 40 -34.04 7.55 -16.78
N LEU A 41 -32.92 8.21 -17.10
CA LEU A 41 -32.66 9.59 -16.68
C LEU A 41 -33.62 10.61 -17.33
N LEU A 42 -34.08 10.31 -18.54
CA LEU A 42 -35.05 11.12 -19.28
C LEU A 42 -36.50 10.73 -19.03
N ALA A 43 -36.74 9.63 -18.30
CA ALA A 43 -38.07 9.16 -18.01
C ALA A 43 -38.87 10.26 -17.29
N PRO A 44 -40.16 10.44 -17.63
CA PRO A 44 -40.99 11.43 -16.96
C PRO A 44 -40.97 11.29 -15.45
N GLY A 45 -40.84 10.05 -14.94
CA GLY A 45 -40.72 9.66 -13.52
C GLY A 45 -39.47 10.21 -12.82
N THR A 46 -38.33 10.24 -13.49
CA THR A 46 -37.06 10.69 -12.91
C THR A 46 -37.01 12.21 -12.72
N ASP A 47 -37.56 12.98 -13.68
CA ASP A 47 -37.77 14.44 -13.62
C ASP A 47 -36.53 15.31 -13.26
N LEU A 48 -35.31 14.84 -13.52
CA LEU A 48 -34.06 15.58 -13.20
C LEU A 48 -33.35 16.16 -14.42
N PHE A 49 -33.24 15.39 -15.50
CA PHE A 49 -32.49 15.76 -16.70
C PHE A 49 -33.41 15.99 -17.90
N THR A 50 -32.99 16.86 -18.81
CA THR A 50 -33.57 16.98 -20.16
C THR A 50 -32.66 16.34 -21.20
N LYS A 51 -33.18 16.05 -22.39
CA LYS A 51 -32.39 15.44 -23.48
C LYS A 51 -31.10 16.21 -23.82
N GLY A 52 -31.13 17.54 -23.68
CA GLY A 52 -29.95 18.38 -23.95
C GLY A 52 -28.94 18.46 -22.80
N GLU A 53 -29.23 17.82 -21.67
CA GLU A 53 -28.38 17.77 -20.46
C GLU A 53 -27.70 16.41 -20.28
N VAL A 54 -28.12 15.38 -21.03
CA VAL A 54 -27.46 14.07 -21.06
C VAL A 54 -26.53 14.01 -22.27
N VAL A 55 -25.27 13.69 -22.02
CA VAL A 55 -24.22 13.53 -23.03
C VAL A 55 -23.75 12.08 -22.98
N THR A 56 -23.77 11.40 -24.11
CA THR A 56 -23.24 10.05 -24.25
C THR A 56 -21.87 10.10 -24.93
N CYS A 57 -20.91 9.36 -24.40
CA CYS A 57 -19.54 9.31 -24.91
C CYS A 57 -19.13 7.85 -25.08
N ARG A 58 -18.66 7.48 -26.29
CA ARG A 58 -18.10 6.16 -26.60
C ARG A 58 -16.64 6.33 -27.04
N PRO A 59 -15.73 6.64 -26.10
CA PRO A 59 -14.38 7.07 -26.43
C PRO A 59 -13.58 5.93 -27.06
N GLN A 60 -12.92 6.23 -28.15
CA GLN A 60 -11.85 5.42 -28.73
C GLN A 60 -10.50 5.80 -28.12
N GLU A 61 -10.26 7.07 -27.81
CA GLU A 61 -8.98 7.54 -27.28
C GLU A 61 -9.16 8.31 -25.95
N PRO A 62 -8.15 8.36 -25.05
CA PRO A 62 -8.30 8.98 -23.72
C PRO A 62 -8.72 10.45 -23.75
N TRP A 63 -8.21 11.21 -24.72
CA TRP A 63 -8.50 12.64 -24.86
C TRP A 63 -9.99 12.91 -25.14
N GLU A 64 -10.74 11.95 -25.67
CA GLU A 64 -12.18 12.10 -25.90
C GLU A 64 -12.97 12.07 -24.56
N VAL A 65 -12.47 11.30 -23.58
CA VAL A 65 -13.01 11.32 -22.21
C VAL A 65 -12.73 12.66 -21.56
N GLU A 66 -11.49 13.15 -21.68
CA GLU A 66 -11.09 14.44 -21.15
C GLU A 66 -11.91 15.60 -21.74
N GLN A 67 -12.11 15.61 -23.06
CA GLN A 67 -12.93 16.62 -23.74
C GLN A 67 -14.40 16.57 -23.27
N ALA A 68 -14.95 15.37 -23.10
CA ALA A 68 -16.31 15.18 -22.62
C ALA A 68 -16.45 15.65 -21.16
N LEU A 69 -15.48 15.34 -20.30
CA LEU A 69 -15.41 15.81 -18.92
C LEU A 69 -15.33 17.35 -18.87
N ASP A 70 -14.40 17.97 -19.59
CA ASP A 70 -14.23 19.43 -19.63
C ASP A 70 -15.54 20.15 -20.01
N THR A 71 -16.25 19.62 -21.01
CA THR A 71 -17.54 20.18 -21.43
C THR A 71 -18.57 20.17 -20.29
N VAL A 72 -18.76 19.03 -19.62
CA VAL A 72 -19.81 18.91 -18.61
C VAL A 72 -19.46 19.62 -17.30
N VAL A 73 -18.19 19.66 -16.90
CA VAL A 73 -17.74 20.34 -15.67
C VAL A 73 -17.88 21.87 -15.78
N GLN A 74 -17.68 22.43 -16.98
CA GLN A 74 -17.87 23.87 -17.23
C GLN A 74 -19.34 24.28 -17.31
N GLU A 75 -20.24 23.37 -17.71
CA GLU A 75 -21.66 23.67 -17.94
C GLU A 75 -22.56 23.38 -16.73
N ALA A 76 -22.23 22.37 -15.93
CA ALA A 76 -23.03 21.97 -14.78
C ALA A 76 -23.06 23.07 -13.69
N ARG A 77 -24.24 23.37 -13.16
CA ARG A 77 -24.44 24.29 -12.03
C ARG A 77 -25.25 23.67 -10.90
N GLY A 78 -26.09 22.68 -11.18
CA GLY A 78 -26.85 21.93 -10.18
C GLY A 78 -26.19 20.58 -9.90
N LEU A 79 -26.73 19.54 -10.51
CA LEU A 79 -26.19 18.18 -10.42
C LEU A 79 -25.33 17.85 -11.65
N LEU A 80 -24.12 17.35 -11.40
CA LEU A 80 -23.30 16.64 -12.39
C LEU A 80 -23.32 15.14 -12.07
N LEU A 81 -23.87 14.32 -12.97
CA LEU A 81 -23.84 12.86 -12.90
C LEU A 81 -22.80 12.34 -13.89
N VAL A 82 -21.84 11.54 -13.45
CA VAL A 82 -20.87 10.87 -14.33
C VAL A 82 -21.02 9.36 -14.16
N TYR A 83 -21.32 8.66 -15.25
CA TYR A 83 -21.41 7.20 -15.28
C TYR A 83 -20.34 6.65 -16.22
N PHE A 84 -19.60 5.65 -15.75
CA PHE A 84 -18.66 4.91 -16.58
C PHE A 84 -19.02 3.43 -16.59
N SER A 85 -19.08 2.84 -17.78
CA SER A 85 -19.24 1.40 -17.98
C SER A 85 -18.28 0.88 -19.04
N GLY A 86 -17.46 -0.09 -18.65
CA GLY A 86 -16.41 -0.65 -19.51
C GLY A 86 -15.38 -1.45 -18.72
N HIS A 87 -14.24 -1.73 -19.34
CA HIS A 87 -13.10 -2.33 -18.66
C HIS A 87 -12.48 -1.33 -17.69
N GLY A 88 -12.15 -1.82 -16.51
CA GLY A 88 -11.35 -1.14 -15.50
C GLY A 88 -10.15 -2.01 -15.16
N ARG A 89 -9.00 -1.40 -14.91
CA ARG A 89 -7.84 -2.07 -14.32
C ARG A 89 -7.33 -1.27 -13.16
N VAL A 90 -6.58 -1.92 -12.29
CA VAL A 90 -5.73 -1.23 -11.31
C VAL A 90 -4.29 -1.22 -11.80
N GLY A 91 -3.51 -0.25 -11.31
CA GLY A 91 -2.06 -0.33 -11.35
C GLY A 91 -1.57 -1.64 -10.70
N SER A 92 -0.34 -2.04 -11.01
CA SER A 92 0.26 -3.26 -10.44
C SER A 92 0.45 -3.20 -8.92
N ASP A 93 0.35 -2.00 -8.33
CA ASP A 93 0.32 -1.70 -6.89
C ASP A 93 -1.06 -1.89 -6.25
N GLY A 94 -2.08 -2.24 -7.04
CA GLY A 94 -3.46 -2.33 -6.58
C GLY A 94 -4.06 -0.98 -6.19
N GLY A 95 -3.37 0.14 -6.44
CA GLY A 95 -3.79 1.46 -5.98
C GLY A 95 -4.72 2.13 -6.99
N ASN A 96 -4.14 2.75 -8.02
CA ASN A 96 -4.91 3.64 -8.90
C ASN A 96 -5.77 2.87 -9.91
N LEU A 97 -7.07 3.20 -9.96
CA LEU A 97 -8.01 2.72 -10.97
C LEU A 97 -7.74 3.42 -12.31
N HIS A 98 -7.69 2.67 -13.39
CA HIS A 98 -7.61 3.17 -14.75
C HIS A 98 -8.83 2.72 -15.56
N LEU A 99 -9.50 3.69 -16.18
CA LEU A 99 -10.64 3.48 -17.05
C LEU A 99 -10.16 3.24 -18.49
N MET A 100 -10.70 2.21 -19.13
CA MET A 100 -10.34 1.85 -20.50
C MET A 100 -11.24 2.56 -21.53
N VAL A 101 -10.66 2.87 -22.69
CA VAL A 101 -11.28 3.39 -23.92
C VAL A 101 -11.10 2.39 -25.06
N GLY A 102 -11.77 2.59 -26.20
CA GLY A 102 -11.79 1.60 -27.30
C GLY A 102 -10.42 1.23 -27.86
N ALA A 103 -9.47 2.18 -27.89
CA ALA A 103 -8.09 1.94 -28.29
C ALA A 103 -7.17 1.53 -27.13
N SER A 104 -7.71 1.30 -25.93
CA SER A 104 -6.90 0.87 -24.79
C SER A 104 -6.25 -0.48 -25.07
N GLU A 105 -4.95 -0.48 -24.85
CA GLU A 105 -4.15 -1.68 -24.72
C GLU A 105 -3.88 -1.92 -23.23
N ARG A 106 -3.27 -3.06 -22.88
CA ARG A 106 -3.11 -3.47 -21.47
C ARG A 106 -2.50 -2.41 -20.54
N ARG A 107 -1.71 -1.46 -21.05
CA ARG A 107 -1.11 -0.35 -20.30
C ARG A 107 -1.10 1.02 -20.96
N HIS A 108 -1.51 1.10 -22.22
CA HIS A 108 -1.47 2.35 -22.97
C HIS A 108 -2.88 2.82 -23.27
N LYS A 109 -3.00 4.14 -23.44
CA LYS A 109 -4.26 4.79 -23.79
C LYS A 109 -5.35 4.48 -22.77
N THR A 110 -5.10 4.76 -21.50
CA THR A 110 -6.09 4.61 -20.41
C THR A 110 -6.27 5.95 -19.71
N VAL A 111 -7.43 6.16 -19.09
CA VAL A 111 -7.71 7.37 -18.31
C VAL A 111 -7.47 7.07 -16.83
N SER A 112 -6.59 7.83 -16.17
CA SER A 112 -6.32 7.70 -14.74
C SER A 112 -7.52 8.20 -13.94
N TRP A 113 -8.06 7.38 -13.03
CA TRP A 113 -9.12 7.82 -12.12
C TRP A 113 -8.64 8.98 -11.26
N GLN A 114 -7.53 8.77 -10.54
CA GLN A 114 -6.97 9.73 -9.61
C GLN A 114 -6.44 10.99 -10.31
N ASP A 115 -5.61 10.84 -11.34
CA ASP A 115 -4.87 11.98 -11.89
C ASP A 115 -5.66 12.74 -12.97
N THR A 116 -6.56 12.05 -13.67
CA THR A 116 -7.34 12.64 -14.77
C THR A 116 -8.77 12.91 -14.34
N VAL A 117 -9.55 11.87 -13.98
CA VAL A 117 -10.99 12.07 -13.73
C VAL A 117 -11.23 12.99 -12.53
N LEU A 118 -10.58 12.73 -11.39
CA LEU A 118 -10.78 13.56 -10.19
C LEU A 118 -10.32 15.01 -10.41
N SER A 119 -9.24 15.24 -11.17
CA SER A 119 -8.74 16.60 -11.43
C SER A 119 -9.70 17.43 -12.29
N TYR A 120 -10.41 16.84 -13.26
CA TYR A 120 -11.50 17.53 -13.95
C TYR A 120 -12.68 17.82 -13.02
N LEU A 121 -13.08 16.85 -12.21
CA LEU A 121 -14.25 16.99 -11.32
C LEU A 121 -14.03 18.00 -10.19
N ASP A 122 -12.80 18.18 -9.72
CA ASP A 122 -12.43 19.24 -8.78
C ASP A 122 -12.63 20.65 -9.35
N ASN A 123 -12.59 20.79 -10.67
CA ASN A 123 -12.85 22.06 -11.37
C ASN A 123 -14.33 22.25 -11.76
N ALA A 124 -15.22 21.30 -11.41
CA ALA A 124 -16.63 21.40 -11.73
C ALA A 124 -17.32 22.53 -10.97
N ARG A 125 -18.23 23.22 -11.67
CA ARG A 125 -19.06 24.29 -11.10
C ARG A 125 -20.42 23.80 -10.59
N ALA A 126 -20.58 22.48 -10.44
CA ALA A 126 -21.80 21.86 -9.97
C ALA A 126 -21.91 21.97 -8.45
N ASP A 127 -23.13 22.15 -7.94
CA ASP A 127 -23.37 22.12 -6.49
C ASP A 127 -23.14 20.72 -5.92
N ARG A 128 -23.54 19.66 -6.65
CA ARG A 128 -23.35 18.27 -6.27
C ARG A 128 -22.86 17.45 -7.45
N ILE A 129 -21.95 16.54 -7.19
CA ILE A 129 -21.42 15.58 -8.16
C ILE A 129 -21.81 14.18 -7.71
N VAL A 130 -22.33 13.36 -8.62
CA VAL A 130 -22.58 11.94 -8.39
C VAL A 130 -21.83 11.15 -9.43
N ILE A 131 -21.08 10.15 -9.00
CA ILE A 131 -20.27 9.30 -9.87
C ILE A 131 -20.69 7.86 -9.68
N VAL A 132 -20.88 7.14 -10.78
CA VAL A 132 -21.21 5.73 -10.79
C VAL A 132 -20.20 4.99 -11.66
N LEU A 133 -19.39 4.13 -11.05
CA LEU A 133 -18.35 3.36 -11.72
C LEU A 133 -18.78 1.90 -11.83
N GLU A 134 -19.05 1.45 -13.06
CA GLU A 134 -19.40 0.08 -13.39
C GLU A 134 -18.28 -0.58 -14.21
N CYS A 135 -17.23 -0.99 -13.52
CA CYS A 135 -16.10 -1.70 -14.11
C CYS A 135 -15.45 -2.64 -13.10
N CYS A 136 -14.57 -3.53 -13.57
CA CYS A 136 -13.70 -4.28 -12.67
C CYS A 136 -12.87 -3.32 -11.80
N TYR A 137 -12.65 -3.70 -10.54
CA TYR A 137 -11.86 -2.93 -9.58
C TYR A 137 -12.42 -1.54 -9.25
N ALA A 138 -13.69 -1.27 -9.54
CA ALA A 138 -14.31 0.02 -9.24
C ALA A 138 -14.14 0.43 -7.77
N GLY A 139 -14.10 -0.52 -6.83
CA GLY A 139 -13.89 -0.25 -5.41
C GLY A 139 -12.55 0.41 -5.07
N ASN A 140 -11.52 0.24 -5.88
CA ASN A 140 -10.20 0.87 -5.68
C ASN A 140 -10.26 2.39 -5.89
N ALA A 141 -11.29 2.89 -6.59
CA ALA A 141 -11.54 4.32 -6.73
C ALA A 141 -11.67 5.03 -5.36
N SER A 142 -12.12 4.30 -4.33
CA SER A 142 -12.36 4.86 -2.99
C SER A 142 -11.10 5.37 -2.29
N GLU A 143 -9.93 4.80 -2.59
CA GLU A 143 -8.66 5.19 -1.96
C GLU A 143 -8.24 6.61 -2.38
N ALA A 144 -8.29 6.89 -3.68
CA ALA A 144 -8.01 8.22 -4.24
C ALA A 144 -9.15 9.23 -4.03
N PHE A 145 -10.39 8.76 -3.82
CA PHE A 145 -11.61 9.58 -3.76
C PHE A 145 -11.63 10.61 -2.63
N TYR A 146 -10.86 10.39 -1.55
CA TYR A 146 -10.79 11.33 -0.41
C TYR A 146 -10.11 12.67 -0.73
N SER A 147 -9.51 12.80 -1.92
CA SER A 147 -8.88 14.03 -2.40
C SER A 147 -9.83 15.03 -3.07
N CYS A 148 -11.08 14.64 -3.38
CA CYS A 148 -12.04 15.52 -4.04
C CYS A 148 -12.41 16.75 -3.19
N ARG A 149 -12.38 17.93 -3.79
CA ARG A 149 -12.76 19.21 -3.15
C ARG A 149 -14.26 19.49 -3.25
N ASN A 150 -14.89 19.11 -4.36
CA ASN A 150 -16.33 19.37 -4.56
C ASN A 150 -17.21 18.36 -3.82
N PRO A 151 -18.43 18.76 -3.37
CA PRO A 151 -19.40 17.87 -2.75
C PRO A 151 -19.78 16.69 -3.68
N THR A 152 -19.25 15.50 -3.41
CA THR A 152 -19.29 14.37 -4.34
C THR A 152 -19.77 13.08 -3.66
N SER A 153 -20.62 12.33 -4.33
CA SER A 153 -21.03 10.97 -3.95
C SER A 153 -20.58 9.96 -5.00
N LEU A 154 -19.87 8.91 -4.59
CA LEU A 154 -19.31 7.88 -5.45
C LEU A 154 -19.96 6.54 -5.16
N LEU A 155 -20.56 5.93 -6.18
CA LEU A 155 -21.06 4.56 -6.19
C LEU A 155 -20.13 3.70 -7.06
N MET A 156 -19.67 2.59 -6.50
CA MET A 156 -18.77 1.65 -7.14
C MET A 156 -19.48 0.31 -7.26
N ALA A 157 -19.55 -0.23 -8.47
CA ALA A 157 -20.26 -1.48 -8.73
C ALA A 157 -19.64 -2.68 -7.99
N ALA A 158 -18.38 -2.61 -7.55
CA ALA A 158 -17.66 -3.71 -6.93
C ALA A 158 -16.89 -3.29 -5.68
N GLN A 159 -16.53 -4.26 -4.84
CA GLN A 159 -15.56 -4.08 -3.77
C GLN A 159 -14.13 -3.82 -4.32
N PRO A 160 -13.22 -3.23 -3.51
CA PRO A 160 -11.82 -3.13 -3.89
C PRO A 160 -11.25 -4.50 -4.25
N ASN A 161 -10.41 -4.53 -5.28
CA ASN A 161 -9.74 -5.72 -5.81
C ASN A 161 -10.68 -6.81 -6.36
N ARG A 162 -11.98 -6.51 -6.55
CA ARG A 162 -12.94 -7.45 -7.14
C ARG A 162 -13.28 -7.11 -8.58
N ARG A 163 -13.43 -8.17 -9.38
CA ARG A 163 -13.92 -8.11 -10.76
C ARG A 163 -15.43 -8.19 -10.77
N ILE A 164 -16.05 -7.63 -11.80
CA ILE A 164 -17.48 -7.82 -12.10
C ILE A 164 -17.60 -8.58 -13.42
N PHE A 165 -18.79 -9.08 -13.74
CA PHE A 165 -19.01 -9.89 -14.94
C PHE A 165 -18.56 -9.17 -16.22
N SER A 166 -18.02 -9.96 -17.15
CA SER A 166 -17.34 -9.51 -18.36
C SER A 166 -18.29 -9.08 -19.49
N GLY A 167 -19.52 -8.65 -19.19
CA GLY A 167 -20.45 -8.18 -20.21
C GLY A 167 -20.99 -9.27 -21.16
N GLU A 168 -20.81 -10.55 -20.81
CA GLU A 168 -21.34 -11.72 -21.55
C GLU A 168 -22.78 -12.08 -21.14
N GLU A 169 -23.40 -11.27 -20.28
CA GLU A 169 -24.76 -11.44 -19.81
C GLU A 169 -25.80 -11.26 -20.95
N PRO A 170 -27.06 -11.73 -20.76
CA PRO A 170 -28.11 -11.60 -21.76
C PRO A 170 -28.30 -10.15 -22.24
N THR A 171 -28.61 -9.99 -23.53
CA THR A 171 -28.88 -8.69 -24.18
C THR A 171 -29.91 -7.87 -23.41
N GLY A 172 -29.70 -6.55 -23.28
CA GLY A 172 -30.57 -5.66 -22.49
C GLY A 172 -29.90 -4.93 -21.31
N GLY A 173 -28.57 -4.92 -21.24
CA GLY A 173 -27.77 -4.27 -20.19
C GLY A 173 -27.18 -5.25 -19.18
N SER A 174 -26.08 -4.89 -18.51
CA SER A 174 -25.43 -5.71 -17.47
C SER A 174 -26.35 -5.94 -16.26
N VAL A 175 -26.03 -6.93 -15.42
CA VAL A 175 -26.79 -7.20 -14.18
C VAL A 175 -26.89 -5.94 -13.29
N PHE A 176 -25.77 -5.25 -13.09
CA PHE A 176 -25.72 -4.02 -12.29
C PHE A 176 -26.54 -2.89 -12.93
N ASN A 177 -26.40 -2.67 -14.25
CA ASN A 177 -27.11 -1.62 -14.97
C ASN A 177 -28.63 -1.83 -14.93
N ARG A 178 -29.10 -3.07 -15.10
CA ARG A 178 -30.53 -3.39 -15.03
C ARG A 178 -31.13 -3.08 -13.67
N ALA A 179 -30.43 -3.45 -12.59
CA ALA A 179 -30.84 -3.12 -11.23
C ALA A 179 -30.88 -1.60 -10.99
N LEU A 180 -29.83 -0.88 -11.42
CA LEU A 180 -29.75 0.58 -11.35
C LEU A 180 -30.91 1.26 -12.08
N VAL A 181 -31.13 0.89 -13.35
CA VAL A 181 -32.20 1.44 -14.20
C VAL A 181 -33.56 1.15 -13.59
N GLN A 182 -33.79 -0.08 -13.11
CA GLN A 182 -35.05 -0.47 -12.49
C GLN A 182 -35.38 0.41 -11.27
N ILE A 183 -34.40 0.62 -10.37
CA ILE A 183 -34.60 1.44 -9.17
C ILE A 183 -34.88 2.90 -9.55
N LEU A 184 -34.16 3.46 -10.52
CA LEU A 184 -34.36 4.84 -10.96
C LEU A 184 -35.70 5.06 -11.69
N GLU A 185 -36.18 4.08 -12.46
CA GLU A 185 -37.44 4.20 -13.21
C GLU A 185 -38.68 3.89 -12.38
N GLN A 186 -38.61 2.90 -11.48
CA GLN A 186 -39.76 2.42 -10.73
C GLN A 186 -39.88 3.08 -9.34
N GLY A 187 -38.76 3.56 -8.79
CA GLY A 187 -38.69 4.05 -7.43
C GLY A 187 -38.65 2.92 -6.39
N ILE A 188 -38.66 3.29 -5.11
CA ILE A 188 -38.65 2.36 -3.98
C ILE A 188 -40.00 2.43 -3.26
N PRO A 189 -40.67 1.31 -2.97
CA PRO A 189 -41.91 1.30 -2.19
C PRO A 189 -41.76 2.03 -0.86
N GLY A 190 -42.73 2.88 -0.50
CA GLY A 190 -42.68 3.68 0.73
C GLY A 190 -41.83 4.95 0.65
N LYS A 191 -41.28 5.28 -0.53
CA LYS A 191 -40.45 6.48 -0.75
C LYS A 191 -41.04 7.35 -1.85
N GLN A 192 -41.01 8.67 -1.64
CA GLN A 192 -41.50 9.66 -2.61
C GLN A 192 -40.50 9.99 -3.72
N PHE A 193 -39.23 9.65 -3.52
CA PHE A 193 -38.11 9.83 -4.43
C PHE A 193 -36.98 8.87 -4.03
N VAL A 194 -36.06 8.63 -4.95
CA VAL A 194 -34.85 7.83 -4.73
C VAL A 194 -33.67 8.78 -4.52
N THR A 195 -33.04 8.68 -3.36
CA THR A 195 -31.78 9.36 -3.03
C THR A 195 -30.57 8.50 -3.38
N PHE A 196 -29.36 9.06 -3.30
CA PHE A 196 -28.13 8.31 -3.51
C PHE A 196 -27.97 7.18 -2.49
N GLU A 197 -28.24 7.40 -1.19
CA GLU A 197 -28.17 6.31 -0.21
C GLU A 197 -29.28 5.27 -0.39
N ASP A 198 -30.49 5.70 -0.75
CA ASP A 198 -31.57 4.78 -1.07
C ASP A 198 -31.22 3.89 -2.28
N LEU A 199 -30.59 4.47 -3.31
CA LEU A 199 -30.09 3.74 -4.47
C LEU A 199 -29.02 2.71 -4.06
N VAL A 200 -28.01 3.13 -3.27
CA VAL A 200 -26.93 2.23 -2.80
C VAL A 200 -27.52 1.05 -2.02
N ARG A 201 -28.45 1.32 -1.11
CA ARG A 201 -29.09 0.30 -0.27
C ARG A 201 -29.92 -0.68 -1.10
N ALA A 202 -30.78 -0.17 -1.99
CA ALA A 202 -31.59 -1.00 -2.86
C ALA A 202 -30.75 -1.85 -3.82
N LEU A 203 -29.63 -1.31 -4.34
CA LEU A 203 -28.69 -2.07 -5.16
C LEU A 203 -28.03 -3.21 -4.38
N ARG A 204 -27.58 -2.96 -3.14
CA ARG A 204 -27.02 -4.02 -2.28
C ARG A 204 -28.03 -5.12 -1.99
N GLU A 205 -29.28 -4.76 -1.72
CA GLU A 205 -30.36 -5.72 -1.48
C GLU A 205 -30.65 -6.57 -2.73
N GLN A 206 -30.76 -5.95 -3.91
CA GLN A 206 -31.01 -6.68 -5.16
C GLN A 206 -29.84 -7.57 -5.60
N LEU A 207 -28.59 -7.18 -5.29
CA LEU A 207 -27.38 -7.92 -5.70
C LEU A 207 -26.87 -8.90 -4.64
N ALA A 208 -27.42 -8.93 -3.42
CA ALA A 208 -26.95 -9.82 -2.34
C ALA A 208 -27.00 -11.32 -2.69
N GLY A 209 -27.93 -11.71 -3.56
CA GLY A 209 -28.04 -13.08 -4.08
C GLY A 209 -27.02 -13.43 -5.17
N GLU A 210 -26.41 -12.42 -5.79
CA GLU A 210 -25.46 -12.59 -6.87
C GLU A 210 -24.03 -12.81 -6.35
N ARG A 211 -23.17 -13.35 -7.22
CA ARG A 211 -21.75 -13.56 -6.93
C ARG A 211 -20.91 -12.86 -7.97
N THR A 212 -19.75 -12.36 -7.57
CA THR A 212 -18.76 -11.84 -8.52
C THR A 212 -18.13 -13.01 -9.30
N PRO A 213 -17.47 -12.78 -10.45
CA PRO A 213 -16.67 -13.80 -11.13
C PRO A 213 -15.57 -14.45 -10.26
N MET A 214 -15.27 -13.86 -9.11
CA MET A 214 -14.28 -14.35 -8.15
C MET A 214 -14.91 -15.17 -7.01
N GLY A 215 -16.23 -15.42 -7.05
CA GLY A 215 -16.95 -16.24 -6.07
C GLY A 215 -17.40 -15.50 -4.81
N ASP A 216 -17.01 -14.24 -4.64
CA ASP A 216 -17.46 -13.40 -3.52
C ASP A 216 -18.92 -12.95 -3.68
N VAL A 217 -19.59 -12.62 -2.58
CA VAL A 217 -20.90 -11.92 -2.61
C VAL A 217 -20.74 -10.61 -3.38
N TRP A 218 -21.66 -10.32 -4.31
CA TRP A 218 -21.62 -9.05 -5.04
C TRP A 218 -22.16 -7.91 -4.16
N GLU A 219 -21.25 -7.08 -3.61
CA GLU A 219 -21.61 -5.97 -2.73
C GLU A 219 -21.10 -4.63 -3.29
N PRO A 220 -21.97 -3.80 -3.89
CA PRO A 220 -21.60 -2.45 -4.30
C PRO A 220 -21.09 -1.59 -3.14
N ARG A 221 -20.06 -0.79 -3.41
CA ARG A 221 -19.46 0.11 -2.41
C ARG A 221 -19.86 1.56 -2.69
N SER A 222 -19.86 2.38 -1.66
CA SER A 222 -20.21 3.79 -1.76
C SER A 222 -19.31 4.64 -0.88
N ALA A 223 -19.01 5.85 -1.32
CA ALA A 223 -18.29 6.85 -0.54
C ALA A 223 -18.90 8.23 -0.76
N LYS A 224 -18.80 9.11 0.23
CA LYS A 224 -19.20 10.52 0.14
C LYS A 224 -18.05 11.41 0.61
N GLN A 225 -17.84 12.52 -0.07
CA GLN A 225 -16.80 13.49 0.25
C GLN A 225 -17.37 14.91 0.17
N ASN A 226 -17.05 15.74 1.17
CA ASN A 226 -17.47 17.14 1.29
C ASN A 226 -18.98 17.39 1.13
N THR A 227 -19.81 16.40 1.48
CA THR A 227 -21.27 16.51 1.49
C THR A 227 -21.86 15.74 2.67
N VAL A 228 -22.80 16.37 3.37
CA VAL A 228 -23.67 15.74 4.38
C VAL A 228 -25.10 15.56 3.87
N ASP A 229 -25.42 16.19 2.74
CA ASP A 229 -26.72 16.06 2.09
C ASP A 229 -26.78 14.79 1.26
N ASP A 230 -27.98 14.21 1.14
CA ASP A 230 -28.24 13.09 0.25
C ASP A 230 -28.88 13.56 -1.06
N VAL A 231 -28.28 13.18 -2.19
CA VAL A 231 -28.67 13.72 -3.49
C VAL A 231 -29.87 12.96 -4.04
N ILE A 232 -30.93 13.67 -4.44
CA ILE A 232 -32.07 13.04 -5.12
C ILE A 232 -31.67 12.68 -6.55
N LEU A 233 -31.80 11.39 -6.90
CA LEU A 233 -31.44 10.82 -8.21
C LEU A 233 -32.65 10.42 -9.05
N SER A 234 -33.84 10.29 -8.45
CA SER A 234 -35.08 10.09 -9.19
C SER A 234 -36.30 10.51 -8.38
N PHE A 235 -37.31 11.07 -9.03
CA PHE A 235 -38.65 11.29 -8.47
C PHE A 235 -39.64 10.18 -8.86
N ALA A 236 -39.13 9.05 -9.36
CA ALA A 236 -39.95 7.87 -9.58
C ALA A 236 -40.39 7.32 -8.23
N THR A 237 -41.67 7.01 -8.13
CA THR A 237 -42.26 6.40 -6.95
C THR A 237 -43.46 5.57 -7.40
N PRO A 238 -43.69 4.40 -6.77
CA PRO A 238 -44.94 3.67 -6.94
C PRO A 238 -46.13 4.37 -6.26
N GLU A 239 -45.92 5.46 -5.52
CA GLU A 239 -46.95 6.24 -4.84
C GLU A 239 -47.46 7.47 -5.62
N ALA A 240 -48.35 8.26 -5.00
CA ALA A 240 -48.87 9.49 -5.58
C ALA A 240 -47.75 10.55 -5.71
N ARG A 241 -47.47 10.92 -6.96
CA ARG A 241 -46.31 11.72 -7.31
C ARG A 241 -46.42 13.19 -6.88
N PRO A 242 -45.40 13.76 -6.18
CA PRO A 242 -45.39 15.18 -5.87
C PRO A 242 -45.31 16.03 -7.15
N PRO A 243 -46.10 17.11 -7.28
CA PRO A 243 -46.15 17.90 -8.51
C PRO A 243 -44.83 18.66 -8.74
N THR A 244 -44.28 18.59 -9.95
CA THR A 244 -43.15 19.44 -10.35
C THR A 244 -43.55 20.92 -10.26
N PRO A 245 -42.78 21.78 -9.56
CA PRO A 245 -43.10 23.21 -9.45
C PRO A 245 -43.27 23.90 -10.81
N LEU A 246 -44.31 24.74 -10.95
CA LEU A 246 -44.65 25.43 -12.21
C LEU A 246 -43.49 26.25 -12.80
N ARG A 247 -42.68 26.89 -11.94
CA ARG A 247 -41.50 27.67 -12.35
C ARG A 247 -40.45 26.82 -13.09
N ILE A 248 -40.31 25.54 -12.71
CA ILE A 248 -39.35 24.60 -13.31
C ILE A 248 -39.85 24.13 -14.68
N ARG A 249 -41.17 23.87 -14.80
CA ARG A 249 -41.82 23.50 -16.07
C ARG A 249 -41.68 24.61 -17.13
N LEU A 250 -41.90 25.87 -16.76
CA LEU A 250 -41.75 27.01 -17.68
C LEU A 250 -40.29 27.20 -18.15
N ARG A 251 -39.31 27.09 -17.24
CA ARG A 251 -37.88 27.26 -17.57
C ARG A 251 -37.35 26.19 -18.52
N ARG A 252 -37.80 24.93 -18.39
CA ARG A 252 -37.45 23.83 -19.32
C ARG A 252 -38.08 24.02 -20.71
N ARG A 253 -39.32 24.54 -20.80
CA ARG A 253 -40.02 24.79 -22.09
C ARG A 253 -39.36 25.89 -22.94
N LEU A 254 -38.87 26.95 -22.31
CA LEU A 254 -38.20 28.08 -22.98
C LEU A 254 -36.84 27.69 -23.59
N LYS A 255 -36.05 26.82 -22.93
CA LYS A 255 -34.73 26.38 -23.43
C LYS A 255 -34.80 25.43 -24.64
N SER A 256 -35.83 24.58 -24.76
CA SER A 256 -35.94 23.65 -25.89
C SER A 256 -36.35 24.34 -27.20
N SER A 257 -37.03 25.48 -27.12
CA SER A 257 -37.47 26.27 -28.28
C SER A 257 -36.31 27.05 -28.92
N PHE A 258 -35.34 27.54 -28.13
CA PHE A 258 -34.20 28.33 -28.60
C PHE A 258 -33.16 27.51 -29.38
N ARG A 259 -32.96 26.22 -29.04
CA ARG A 259 -31.97 25.33 -29.68
C ARG A 259 -32.42 24.74 -31.02
N ARG A 260 -33.73 24.73 -31.30
CA ARG A 260 -34.28 24.29 -32.61
C ARG A 260 -33.95 25.28 -33.73
N TRP A 261 -33.78 26.56 -33.43
CA TRP A 261 -33.45 27.59 -34.42
C TRP A 261 -31.96 27.61 -34.78
N THR A 262 -31.05 27.27 -33.87
CA THR A 262 -29.60 27.26 -34.14
C THR A 262 -29.14 26.02 -34.91
N GLY A 263 -29.85 24.89 -34.79
CA GLY A 263 -29.54 23.65 -35.53
C GLY A 263 -29.86 23.73 -37.02
N LEU A 264 -30.85 24.53 -37.42
CA LEU A 264 -31.22 24.74 -38.82
C LEU A 264 -30.13 25.52 -39.60
N LEU A 265 -29.31 26.33 -38.93
CA LEU A 265 -28.21 27.07 -39.54
C LEU A 265 -26.93 26.22 -39.71
N LEU A 266 -26.74 25.17 -38.90
CA LEU A 266 -25.58 24.28 -38.96
C LEU A 266 -25.73 23.15 -39.98
N ILE A 267 -26.96 22.74 -40.29
CA ILE A 267 -27.25 21.71 -41.31
C ILE A 267 -26.88 22.21 -42.73
N LEU A 268 -26.84 23.53 -42.96
CA LEU A 268 -26.39 24.09 -44.24
C LEU A 268 -24.86 23.98 -44.44
N ALA A 269 -24.07 23.78 -43.38
CA ALA A 269 -22.61 23.70 -43.44
C ALA A 269 -22.07 22.26 -43.61
N ILE A 270 -22.89 21.24 -43.32
CA ILE A 270 -22.48 19.82 -43.31
C ILE A 270 -22.71 19.13 -44.68
N ILE A 271 -23.39 19.78 -45.63
CA ILE A 271 -23.71 19.21 -46.95
C ILE A 271 -22.47 19.10 -47.88
N PHE A 272 -21.31 19.66 -47.52
CA PHE A 272 -20.17 19.75 -48.45
C PHE A 272 -18.93 18.86 -48.17
N VAL A 273 -18.95 17.89 -47.25
CA VAL A 273 -17.73 17.08 -46.97
C VAL A 273 -17.96 15.56 -46.74
N PRO A 274 -18.56 14.80 -47.67
CA PRO A 274 -18.12 13.40 -47.73
C PRO A 274 -18.02 12.86 -49.16
N ALA A 275 -16.80 12.85 -49.67
CA ALA A 275 -16.34 11.82 -50.60
C ALA A 275 -14.96 11.37 -50.13
N VAL A 276 -14.74 10.05 -50.13
CA VAL A 276 -13.48 9.35 -49.79
C VAL A 276 -13.26 8.99 -48.31
N THR A 277 -14.05 8.03 -47.79
CA THR A 277 -13.55 7.04 -46.80
C THR A 277 -14.53 5.86 -46.66
N GLY A 278 -14.87 5.26 -47.80
CA GLY A 278 -15.59 3.99 -47.84
C GLY A 278 -14.84 3.05 -48.75
N VAL A 279 -14.63 1.82 -48.29
CA VAL A 279 -13.94 0.70 -48.95
C VAL A 279 -12.44 0.61 -48.69
N VAL A 280 -12.05 0.06 -47.53
CA VAL A 280 -11.17 -1.13 -47.36
C VAL A 280 -11.25 -1.53 -45.89
N LEU A 281 -12.14 -2.46 -45.51
CA LEU A 281 -12.05 -3.25 -44.27
C LEU A 281 -13.14 -4.35 -44.22
N LEU A 282 -13.26 -5.10 -45.31
CA LEU A 282 -13.99 -6.37 -45.31
C LEU A 282 -13.11 -7.40 -46.00
N GLN A 283 -12.21 -8.00 -45.22
CA GLN A 283 -11.75 -9.39 -45.31
C GLN A 283 -10.49 -9.58 -44.44
N LEU A 284 -10.68 -9.95 -43.18
CA LEU A 284 -9.72 -10.78 -42.46
C LEU A 284 -10.51 -11.84 -41.69
N PRO A 285 -10.31 -13.15 -41.94
CA PRO A 285 -10.87 -14.21 -41.13
C PRO A 285 -10.06 -14.28 -39.83
N ASN A 286 -10.71 -14.17 -38.66
CA ASN A 286 -10.03 -14.38 -37.39
C ASN A 286 -10.67 -15.57 -36.64
N ASP A 287 -10.36 -16.77 -37.14
CA ASP A 287 -10.62 -18.04 -36.46
C ASP A 287 -9.48 -18.35 -35.46
N GLN A 288 -9.28 -17.51 -34.45
CA GLN A 288 -8.42 -17.87 -33.31
C GLN A 288 -9.27 -18.17 -32.08
N ALA A 289 -9.13 -19.39 -31.56
CA ALA A 289 -9.78 -19.80 -30.33
C ALA A 289 -9.41 -18.85 -29.17
N PRO A 290 -10.38 -18.43 -28.33
CA PRO A 290 -10.12 -17.49 -27.25
C PRO A 290 -9.12 -18.07 -26.24
N CYS A 291 -8.06 -17.30 -25.93
CA CYS A 291 -7.07 -17.69 -24.93
C CYS A 291 -7.73 -17.90 -23.54
N PRO A 292 -7.45 -19.02 -22.84
CA PRO A 292 -7.87 -19.19 -21.46
C PRO A 292 -7.08 -18.27 -20.51
N PRO A 293 -7.54 -18.11 -19.25
CA PRO A 293 -6.79 -17.36 -18.25
C PRO A 293 -5.39 -17.96 -18.05
N ALA A 294 -4.39 -17.08 -17.94
CA ALA A 294 -3.01 -17.49 -17.70
C ALA A 294 -2.86 -18.09 -16.29
N LEU A 295 -1.87 -18.96 -16.12
CA LEU A 295 -1.52 -19.54 -14.82
C LEU A 295 -1.09 -18.42 -13.85
N GLU A 296 -1.78 -18.27 -12.74
CA GLU A 296 -1.38 -17.33 -11.69
C GLU A 296 -0.24 -17.92 -10.86
N LEU A 297 0.89 -17.22 -10.86
CA LEU A 297 2.04 -17.44 -9.98
C LEU A 297 2.10 -16.34 -8.94
N ARG A 298 2.45 -16.70 -7.71
CA ARG A 298 2.57 -15.77 -6.58
C ARG A 298 4.04 -15.59 -6.24
N LEU A 299 4.54 -14.36 -6.33
CA LEU A 299 5.92 -14.01 -6.03
C LEU A 299 5.98 -13.23 -4.71
N LEU A 300 6.64 -13.83 -3.72
CA LEU A 300 6.98 -13.21 -2.44
C LEU A 300 8.36 -12.57 -2.53
N THR A 301 8.51 -11.36 -2.01
CA THR A 301 9.81 -10.70 -1.87
C THR A 301 9.83 -9.76 -0.66
N ALA A 302 10.95 -9.09 -0.41
CA ALA A 302 11.05 -8.07 0.62
C ALA A 302 10.45 -6.73 0.16
N PRO A 303 9.92 -5.89 1.08
CA PRO A 303 9.31 -4.61 0.72
C PRO A 303 10.21 -3.68 -0.11
N GLU A 304 11.52 -3.73 0.10
CA GLU A 304 12.50 -2.92 -0.64
C GLU A 304 12.63 -3.34 -2.11
N ALA A 305 12.50 -4.63 -2.43
CA ALA A 305 12.64 -5.16 -3.79
C ALA A 305 11.30 -5.25 -4.55
N GLU A 306 10.18 -5.16 -3.85
CA GLU A 306 8.83 -5.34 -4.36
C GLU A 306 8.51 -4.45 -5.58
N PRO A 307 8.75 -3.11 -5.57
CA PRO A 307 8.41 -2.27 -6.71
C PRO A 307 9.17 -2.66 -7.98
N ALA A 308 10.45 -3.03 -7.86
CA ALA A 308 11.29 -3.40 -8.99
C ALA A 308 10.91 -4.79 -9.53
N LEU A 309 10.64 -5.76 -8.66
CA LEU A 309 10.20 -7.09 -9.05
C LEU A 309 8.79 -7.11 -9.61
N ARG A 310 7.90 -6.21 -9.14
CA ARG A 310 6.59 -5.96 -9.73
C ARG A 310 6.70 -5.41 -11.15
N GLN A 311 7.63 -4.48 -11.40
CA GLN A 311 7.89 -4.03 -12.76
C GLN A 311 8.47 -5.16 -13.63
N ALA A 312 9.41 -5.96 -13.11
CA ALA A 312 9.99 -7.09 -13.84
C ALA A 312 8.98 -8.20 -14.15
N ALA A 313 8.08 -8.51 -13.20
CA ALA A 313 6.97 -9.43 -13.40
C ALA A 313 6.08 -8.97 -14.56
N PHE A 314 5.75 -7.68 -14.62
CA PHE A 314 5.02 -7.15 -15.75
C PHE A 314 5.81 -7.19 -17.07
N ASP A 315 7.09 -6.80 -16.99
CA ASP A 315 8.15 -7.04 -17.97
C ASP A 315 7.97 -8.36 -18.72
N TYR A 316 7.98 -9.41 -17.90
CA TYR A 316 7.87 -10.78 -18.32
C TYR A 316 6.49 -11.11 -18.90
N GLU A 317 5.41 -10.68 -18.24
CA GLU A 317 4.04 -10.94 -18.67
C GLU A 317 3.74 -10.46 -20.09
N MET A 318 4.42 -9.38 -20.50
CA MET A 318 4.33 -8.78 -21.83
C MET A 318 5.39 -9.28 -22.81
N SER A 319 6.33 -10.11 -22.37
CA SER A 319 7.42 -10.61 -23.21
C SER A 319 6.97 -11.78 -24.11
N GLU A 320 7.62 -11.92 -25.26
CA GLU A 320 7.45 -13.11 -26.14
C GLU A 320 7.83 -14.42 -25.43
N THR A 321 8.63 -14.36 -24.37
CA THR A 321 9.00 -15.56 -23.59
C THR A 321 7.78 -16.14 -22.89
N ASN A 322 6.86 -15.28 -22.42
CA ASN A 322 5.63 -15.69 -21.74
C ASN A 322 4.51 -16.13 -22.70
N THR A 323 4.76 -16.15 -24.01
CA THR A 323 3.83 -16.73 -25.00
C THR A 323 4.31 -18.08 -25.53
N ARG A 324 5.49 -18.55 -25.11
CA ARG A 324 6.06 -19.84 -25.52
C ARG A 324 5.42 -20.98 -24.74
N PRO A 325 5.17 -22.15 -25.36
CA PRO A 325 4.59 -23.29 -24.67
C PRO A 325 5.38 -23.75 -23.45
N LEU A 326 4.68 -24.05 -22.35
CA LEU A 326 5.25 -24.65 -21.15
C LEU A 326 5.14 -26.17 -21.18
N THR A 327 6.08 -26.86 -20.53
CA THR A 327 5.99 -28.31 -20.35
C THR A 327 4.86 -28.67 -19.39
N GLY A 328 4.00 -29.60 -19.80
CA GLY A 328 2.85 -30.06 -19.01
C GLY A 328 1.59 -29.21 -19.18
N GLU A 329 1.61 -28.17 -20.03
CA GLU A 329 0.40 -27.38 -20.34
C GLU A 329 -0.55 -28.15 -21.27
N GLY A 330 -1.84 -27.82 -21.21
CA GLY A 330 -2.83 -28.32 -22.17
C GLY A 330 -2.65 -27.68 -23.56
N ASN A 331 -3.43 -28.08 -24.56
CA ASN A 331 -3.38 -27.48 -25.89
C ASN A 331 -3.85 -26.01 -25.87
N LEU A 332 -2.90 -25.10 -25.69
CA LEU A 332 -3.11 -23.65 -25.68
C LEU A 332 -2.71 -23.05 -27.04
N PRO A 333 -3.52 -22.14 -27.61
CA PRO A 333 -3.15 -21.47 -28.86
C PRO A 333 -1.82 -20.73 -28.75
N ASP A 334 -1.09 -20.66 -29.87
CA ASP A 334 0.13 -19.87 -29.98
C ASP A 334 -0.16 -18.38 -29.75
N GLY A 335 0.77 -17.69 -29.09
CA GLY A 335 0.61 -16.26 -28.76
C GLY A 335 -0.21 -15.97 -27.49
N CYS A 336 -0.87 -16.96 -26.89
CA CYS A 336 -1.54 -16.77 -25.60
C CYS A 336 -0.52 -16.65 -24.45
N ARG A 337 -0.79 -15.76 -23.48
CA ARG A 337 0.02 -15.65 -22.25
C ARG A 337 -0.07 -16.93 -21.42
N ARG A 338 1.08 -17.41 -20.94
CA ARG A 338 1.16 -18.64 -20.14
C ARG A 338 1.10 -18.40 -18.65
N ALA A 339 1.75 -17.36 -18.15
CA ALA A 339 1.73 -16.99 -16.74
C ALA A 339 1.33 -15.52 -16.50
N GLN A 340 0.74 -15.27 -15.34
CA GLN A 340 0.56 -13.97 -14.72
C GLN A 340 1.18 -14.05 -13.31
N ILE A 341 1.91 -13.02 -12.89
CA ILE A 341 2.69 -13.04 -11.64
C ILE A 341 2.16 -11.95 -10.70
N THR A 342 1.51 -12.39 -9.61
CA THR A 342 1.09 -11.51 -8.52
C THR A 342 2.27 -11.32 -7.56
N VAL A 343 2.75 -10.09 -7.42
CA VAL A 343 3.89 -9.75 -6.54
C VAL A 343 3.38 -9.13 -5.24
N TYR A 344 3.80 -9.69 -4.11
CA TYR A 344 3.54 -9.17 -2.77
C TYR A 344 4.80 -9.25 -1.91
N SER A 345 4.82 -8.51 -0.81
CA SER A 345 5.98 -8.44 0.08
C SER A 345 5.62 -8.66 1.53
N ALA A 346 6.59 -9.21 2.27
CA ALA A 346 6.52 -9.36 3.70
C ALA A 346 7.90 -9.13 4.32
N ALA A 347 7.92 -8.69 5.59
CA ALA A 347 9.17 -8.56 6.34
C ALA A 347 9.84 -9.92 6.53
N ARG A 348 11.16 -9.93 6.69
CA ARG A 348 11.98 -11.15 6.76
C ARG A 348 11.46 -12.18 7.78
N ASP A 349 11.20 -11.73 9.00
CA ASP A 349 10.73 -12.60 10.08
C ASP A 349 9.31 -13.17 9.83
N GLN A 350 8.45 -12.44 9.12
CA GLN A 350 7.13 -12.94 8.71
C GLN A 350 7.27 -14.07 7.70
N VAL A 351 8.24 -13.97 6.78
CA VAL A 351 8.56 -15.03 5.82
C VAL A 351 9.09 -16.27 6.55
N ASP A 352 10.01 -16.07 7.50
CA ASP A 352 10.57 -17.15 8.34
C ASP A 352 9.46 -17.89 9.11
N GLN A 353 8.55 -17.13 9.75
CA GLN A 353 7.41 -17.68 10.49
C GLN A 353 6.41 -18.39 9.59
N GLY A 354 6.14 -17.85 8.39
CA GLY A 354 5.29 -18.49 7.39
C GLY A 354 5.81 -19.88 7.01
N PHE A 355 7.08 -19.98 6.64
CA PHE A 355 7.69 -21.27 6.27
C PHE A 355 7.84 -22.22 7.46
N ALA A 356 8.12 -21.71 8.67
CA ALA A 356 8.09 -22.52 9.88
C ALA A 356 6.69 -23.11 10.16
N ALA A 357 5.63 -22.37 9.81
CA ALA A 357 4.23 -22.77 9.94
C ALA A 357 3.61 -23.32 8.63
N ALA A 358 4.42 -23.85 7.69
CA ALA A 358 3.97 -24.26 6.36
C ALA A 358 2.75 -25.22 6.36
N GLY A 359 2.63 -26.10 7.36
CA GLY A 359 1.43 -26.95 7.55
C GLY A 359 0.13 -26.16 7.71
N ARG A 360 0.14 -25.11 8.54
CA ARG A 360 -1.01 -24.21 8.73
C ARG A 360 -1.23 -23.33 7.52
N TRP A 361 -0.15 -22.80 6.95
CA TRP A 361 -0.19 -22.02 5.70
C TRP A 361 -0.84 -22.81 4.56
N GLN A 362 -0.65 -24.14 4.53
CA GLN A 362 -1.34 -25.04 3.62
C GLN A 362 -2.81 -25.29 3.97
N GLY A 363 -3.12 -25.64 5.21
CA GLY A 363 -4.49 -25.92 5.64
C GLY A 363 -5.44 -24.73 5.49
N GLU A 364 -4.97 -23.53 5.77
CA GLU A 364 -5.74 -22.28 5.64
C GLU A 364 -6.00 -21.91 4.17
N ALA A 365 -5.01 -22.05 3.29
CA ALA A 365 -5.19 -21.83 1.85
C ALA A 365 -6.19 -22.81 1.21
N LEU A 366 -6.30 -24.03 1.75
CA LEU A 366 -7.27 -25.04 1.32
C LEU A 366 -8.67 -24.86 1.96
N GLY A 367 -8.86 -23.88 2.85
CA GLY A 367 -10.11 -23.68 3.56
C GLY A 367 -10.46 -24.80 4.55
N THR A 368 -9.48 -25.63 4.94
CA THR A 368 -9.67 -26.79 5.84
C THR A 368 -9.16 -26.53 7.25
N GLY A 369 -8.61 -25.35 7.51
CA GLY A 369 -8.11 -24.93 8.81
C GLY A 369 -9.24 -24.76 9.85
N GLN A 370 -9.64 -25.84 10.52
CA GLN A 370 -10.21 -25.70 11.86
C GLN A 370 -9.06 -25.39 12.82
N ALA A 371 -9.02 -24.17 13.36
CA ALA A 371 -8.10 -23.81 14.41
C ALA A 371 -8.24 -24.79 15.59
N ARG A 372 -7.26 -25.66 15.80
CA ARG A 372 -7.21 -26.43 17.04
C ARG A 372 -6.82 -25.45 18.16
N PRO A 373 -7.49 -25.46 19.33
CA PRO A 373 -7.21 -24.53 20.44
C PRO A 373 -5.75 -24.56 20.95
N ALA A 374 -4.96 -25.55 20.57
CA ALA A 374 -3.56 -25.72 20.98
C ALA A 374 -2.53 -25.08 20.04
N ASP A 375 -2.92 -24.64 18.83
CA ASP A 375 -1.97 -24.18 17.81
C ASP A 375 -1.70 -22.68 17.93
N LYS A 376 -0.88 -22.30 18.93
CA LYS A 376 -0.40 -20.93 19.15
C LYS A 376 0.51 -20.49 17.99
N GLY A 377 0.30 -19.30 17.40
CA GLY A 377 1.11 -18.74 16.31
C GLY A 377 0.43 -17.62 15.52
N LEU A 378 1.19 -16.95 14.65
CA LEU A 378 0.70 -15.97 13.66
C LEU A 378 -0.22 -16.64 12.62
N ASP A 379 -1.11 -15.84 12.03
CA ASP A 379 -1.98 -16.18 10.90
C ASP A 379 -1.20 -16.00 9.58
N PRO A 380 -0.74 -17.09 8.94
CA PRO A 380 0.09 -17.03 7.75
C PRO A 380 -0.62 -16.43 6.52
N LEU A 381 -1.96 -16.49 6.43
CA LEU A 381 -2.71 -15.86 5.34
C LEU A 381 -2.68 -14.33 5.43
N ASN A 382 -2.68 -13.77 6.65
CA ASN A 382 -2.55 -12.34 6.87
C ASN A 382 -1.09 -11.88 6.83
N ARG A 383 -0.15 -12.69 7.35
CA ARG A 383 1.30 -12.43 7.33
C ARG A 383 2.09 -13.74 7.27
N PRO A 384 2.82 -14.03 6.18
CA PRO A 384 3.29 -13.09 5.16
C PRO A 384 2.35 -12.88 3.96
N GLY A 385 1.25 -13.63 3.84
CA GLY A 385 0.30 -13.50 2.73
C GLY A 385 -0.06 -14.85 2.09
N PRO A 386 -0.55 -14.88 0.84
CA PRO A 386 -0.89 -16.14 0.18
C PRO A 386 0.36 -17.02 -0.01
N GLN A 387 0.21 -18.32 -0.24
CA GLN A 387 1.37 -19.18 -0.51
C GLN A 387 2.16 -18.71 -1.74
N PRO A 388 3.49 -18.52 -1.65
CA PRO A 388 4.31 -18.23 -2.82
C PRO A 388 4.52 -19.47 -3.69
N ASP A 389 4.61 -19.27 -5.01
CA ASP A 389 5.20 -20.19 -5.98
C ASP A 389 6.68 -19.82 -6.23
N ILE A 390 7.00 -18.53 -6.07
CA ILE A 390 8.33 -17.93 -6.23
C ILE A 390 8.62 -17.12 -4.98
N TRP A 391 9.83 -17.25 -4.45
CA TRP A 391 10.35 -16.38 -3.40
C TRP A 391 11.69 -15.79 -3.84
N ILE A 392 11.80 -14.46 -3.81
CA ILE A 392 13.05 -13.74 -4.06
C ILE A 392 13.35 -12.90 -2.80
N PRO A 393 14.07 -13.44 -1.80
CA PRO A 393 14.48 -12.66 -0.64
C PRO A 393 15.49 -11.56 -0.99
N GLU A 394 15.90 -10.76 0.00
CA GLU A 394 17.00 -9.81 -0.21
C GLU A 394 18.34 -10.53 -0.30
N SER A 395 18.52 -11.61 0.47
CA SER A 395 19.78 -12.32 0.56
C SER A 395 19.66 -13.84 0.68
N THR A 396 20.75 -14.55 0.36
CA THR A 396 20.93 -15.98 0.68
C THR A 396 20.89 -16.25 2.19
N ALA A 397 21.22 -15.28 3.05
CA ALA A 397 21.08 -15.43 4.50
C ALA A 397 19.62 -15.62 4.93
N ASP A 398 18.68 -14.93 4.28
CA ASP A 398 17.25 -15.09 4.53
C ASP A 398 16.77 -16.49 4.16
N TYR A 399 17.25 -17.03 3.03
CA TYR A 399 16.98 -18.41 2.62
C TYR A 399 17.45 -19.43 3.67
N TYR A 400 18.64 -19.25 4.25
CA TYR A 400 19.16 -20.15 5.28
C TYR A 400 18.32 -20.12 6.56
N GLU A 401 17.88 -18.95 6.99
CA GLU A 401 17.10 -18.80 8.22
C GLU A 401 15.67 -19.34 8.06
N ALA A 402 15.00 -19.04 6.95
CA ALA A 402 13.72 -19.66 6.65
C ALA A 402 13.82 -21.19 6.60
N ARG A 403 14.86 -21.73 5.94
CA ARG A 403 15.08 -23.18 5.83
C ARG A 403 15.34 -23.83 7.18
N ARG A 404 16.04 -23.14 8.09
CA ARG A 404 16.31 -23.60 9.45
C ARG A 404 15.04 -23.65 10.31
N GLY A 405 14.11 -22.72 10.13
CA GLY A 405 12.83 -22.69 10.84
C GLY A 405 11.82 -23.73 10.36
N MET A 406 11.98 -24.26 9.15
CA MET A 406 11.07 -25.27 8.58
C MET A 406 11.15 -26.62 9.32
N PRO A 407 10.03 -27.35 9.46
CA PRO A 407 10.04 -28.72 9.97
C PRO A 407 10.98 -29.64 9.18
N ALA A 408 11.87 -30.34 9.88
CA ALA A 408 12.86 -31.24 9.25
C ALA A 408 12.23 -32.42 8.49
N THR A 409 11.03 -32.85 8.91
CA THR A 409 10.24 -33.90 8.27
C THR A 409 8.80 -33.42 8.09
N ALA A 410 8.16 -33.84 7.00
CA ALA A 410 6.74 -33.57 6.71
C ALA A 410 6.33 -32.09 6.55
N SER A 411 7.25 -31.18 6.20
CA SER A 411 6.84 -29.85 5.72
C SER A 411 6.16 -29.97 4.35
N PRO A 412 4.98 -29.37 4.14
CA PRO A 412 4.31 -29.40 2.85
C PRO A 412 4.97 -28.47 1.81
N ALA A 413 5.88 -27.58 2.22
CA ALA A 413 6.62 -26.71 1.32
C ALA A 413 8.07 -27.21 1.15
N THR A 414 8.56 -27.22 -0.10
CA THR A 414 9.96 -27.48 -0.44
C THR A 414 10.56 -26.27 -1.14
N LEU A 415 11.69 -25.78 -0.64
CA LEU A 415 12.40 -24.64 -1.19
C LEU A 415 13.54 -25.11 -2.10
N HIS A 416 13.55 -24.63 -3.34
CA HIS A 416 14.57 -24.95 -4.34
C HIS A 416 15.35 -23.69 -4.70
N TYR A 417 16.52 -23.53 -4.09
CA TYR A 417 17.45 -22.46 -4.43
C TYR A 417 17.92 -22.59 -5.88
N SER A 418 17.86 -21.51 -6.65
CA SER A 418 18.37 -21.46 -8.02
C SER A 418 19.69 -20.67 -8.08
N ALA A 419 19.61 -19.36 -8.25
CA ALA A 419 20.74 -18.45 -8.35
C ALA A 419 20.26 -16.99 -8.18
N PRO A 420 21.17 -16.06 -7.86
CA PRO A 420 20.92 -14.61 -7.89
C PRO A 420 20.25 -14.12 -9.17
N VAL A 421 19.36 -13.12 -9.06
CA VAL A 421 18.78 -12.41 -10.22
C VAL A 421 19.22 -10.94 -10.31
N ALA A 422 19.74 -10.37 -9.23
CA ALA A 422 20.30 -9.04 -9.16
C ALA A 422 21.21 -8.92 -7.94
N TYR A 423 22.09 -7.93 -7.95
CA TYR A 423 22.89 -7.57 -6.77
C TYR A 423 22.66 -6.12 -6.38
N THR A 424 22.69 -5.82 -5.10
CA THR A 424 22.90 -4.44 -4.60
C THR A 424 23.92 -4.46 -3.47
N PRO A 425 25.10 -3.83 -3.64
CA PRO A 425 26.03 -3.62 -2.55
C PRO A 425 25.38 -2.88 -1.39
N LEU A 426 25.97 -3.05 -0.21
CA LEU A 426 25.59 -2.34 1.00
C LEU A 426 26.61 -1.26 1.31
N VAL A 427 26.12 -0.10 1.75
CA VAL A 427 26.91 1.12 1.89
C VAL A 427 26.59 1.83 3.20
N VAL A 428 27.56 2.59 3.69
CA VAL A 428 27.35 3.60 4.73
C VAL A 428 27.23 4.96 4.04
N GLY A 429 26.05 5.57 4.12
CA GLY A 429 25.82 6.91 3.61
C GLY A 429 26.42 7.96 4.54
N ILE A 430 27.50 8.62 4.13
CA ILE A 430 28.11 9.71 4.92
C ILE A 430 27.60 11.06 4.38
N PRO A 431 27.05 11.97 5.22
CA PRO A 431 26.63 13.28 4.75
C PRO A 431 27.76 13.99 4.01
N GLU A 432 27.47 14.60 2.86
CA GLU A 432 28.49 15.29 2.05
C GLU A 432 29.32 16.29 2.87
N SER A 433 28.65 17.09 3.71
CA SER A 433 29.30 18.06 4.61
C SER A 433 30.24 17.47 5.67
N ARG A 434 30.26 16.14 5.83
CA ARG A 434 31.01 15.38 6.85
C ARG A 434 31.84 14.27 6.24
N ARG A 435 32.28 14.42 4.99
CA ARG A 435 33.15 13.46 4.30
C ARG A 435 34.32 13.04 5.19
N LEU A 436 34.56 11.73 5.27
CA LEU A 436 35.60 11.16 6.12
C LEU A 436 36.98 11.44 5.51
N VAL A 437 37.96 11.72 6.37
CA VAL A 437 39.35 11.97 6.00
C VAL A 437 40.13 10.66 6.00
N ASP A 438 41.02 10.47 5.02
CA ASP A 438 41.91 9.29 4.87
C ASP A 438 41.21 7.91 4.81
N VAL A 439 39.90 7.88 4.52
CA VAL A 439 39.13 6.65 4.27
C VAL A 439 38.74 6.60 2.80
N ASP A 440 39.18 5.56 2.09
CA ASP A 440 38.74 5.31 0.71
C ASP A 440 37.26 4.89 0.71
N PRO A 441 36.36 5.66 0.07
CA PRO A 441 34.96 5.28 -0.03
C PRO A 441 34.75 3.93 -0.70
N ALA A 442 35.63 3.48 -1.60
CA ALA A 442 35.46 2.23 -2.34
C ALA A 442 35.89 0.97 -1.56
N ASP A 443 36.62 1.12 -0.44
CA ASP A 443 37.26 0.00 0.27
C ASP A 443 37.44 0.29 1.77
N ALA A 444 36.38 0.80 2.41
CA ALA A 444 36.41 1.25 3.80
C ALA A 444 36.43 0.07 4.79
N SER A 445 37.28 0.12 5.82
CA SER A 445 37.26 -0.85 6.92
C SER A 445 36.23 -0.47 7.99
N TRP A 446 35.66 -1.45 8.70
CA TRP A 446 34.76 -1.16 9.82
C TRP A 446 35.45 -0.40 10.96
N PRO A 447 36.69 -0.72 11.38
CA PRO A 447 37.41 0.07 12.38
C PRO A 447 37.56 1.54 11.98
N ASP A 448 37.90 1.83 10.71
CA ASP A 448 38.02 3.20 10.22
C ASP A 448 36.67 3.92 10.26
N LEU A 449 35.61 3.26 9.76
CA LEU A 449 34.26 3.81 9.76
C LEU A 449 33.78 4.11 11.19
N LEU A 450 33.97 3.18 12.14
CA LEU A 450 33.55 3.35 13.54
C LEU A 450 34.34 4.44 14.27
N THR A 451 35.64 4.56 13.98
CA THR A 451 36.52 5.57 14.56
C THR A 451 36.16 6.95 14.02
N GLN A 452 36.14 7.12 12.69
CA GLN A 452 35.88 8.40 12.05
C GLN A 452 34.45 8.92 12.28
N THR A 453 33.48 8.05 12.50
CA THR A 453 32.10 8.46 12.80
C THR A 453 31.87 8.79 14.27
N ASP A 454 32.84 8.58 15.16
CA ASP A 454 32.64 8.78 16.59
C ASP A 454 32.53 10.25 17.03
N GLY A 455 32.14 10.47 18.28
CA GLY A 455 31.95 11.80 18.85
C GLY A 455 33.23 12.65 19.00
N SER A 456 34.42 12.05 18.82
CA SER A 456 35.70 12.78 18.83
C SER A 456 36.17 13.20 17.43
N HIS A 457 35.62 12.57 16.39
CA HIS A 457 35.93 12.88 14.99
C HIS A 457 34.76 13.65 14.35
N HIS A 458 33.84 12.96 13.67
CA HIS A 458 32.77 13.60 12.90
C HIS A 458 31.42 13.69 13.63
N ASP A 459 31.26 13.08 14.82
CA ASP A 459 30.02 13.06 15.63
C ASP A 459 28.80 12.59 14.82
N LEU A 460 28.95 11.45 14.15
CA LEU A 460 27.92 10.84 13.31
C LEU A 460 27.21 9.69 14.05
N SER A 461 25.89 9.71 14.02
CA SER A 461 25.03 8.63 14.51
C SER A 461 24.80 7.63 13.39
N LEU A 462 25.30 6.41 13.58
CA LEU A 462 25.08 5.32 12.63
C LEU A 462 23.65 4.79 12.78
N LEU A 463 22.92 4.66 11.68
CA LEU A 463 21.54 4.19 11.65
C LEU A 463 21.45 2.92 10.82
N ARG A 464 21.02 1.79 11.41
CA ARG A 464 20.91 0.50 10.72
C ARG A 464 19.46 0.01 10.73
N PRO A 465 18.90 -0.46 9.60
CA PRO A 465 17.66 -1.23 9.61
C PRO A 465 17.73 -2.43 10.57
N SER A 466 16.57 -2.89 11.05
CA SER A 466 16.53 -4.01 12.00
C SER A 466 17.02 -5.30 11.34
N PRO A 467 18.01 -6.02 11.93
CA PRO A 467 18.47 -7.32 11.41
C PRO A 467 17.41 -8.42 11.43
N VAL A 468 16.38 -8.26 12.27
CA VAL A 468 15.26 -9.18 12.37
C VAL A 468 14.31 -9.00 11.18
N LEU A 469 14.06 -7.74 10.79
CA LEU A 469 13.03 -7.37 9.81
C LEU A 469 13.56 -7.26 8.37
N SER A 470 14.85 -6.94 8.19
CA SER A 470 15.46 -6.66 6.89
C SER A 470 16.76 -7.44 6.68
N GLY A 471 16.92 -7.97 5.47
CA GLY A 471 18.17 -8.55 4.99
C GLY A 471 19.30 -7.52 4.90
N THR A 472 19.00 -6.24 4.61
CA THR A 472 19.99 -5.15 4.70
C THR A 472 20.58 -5.05 6.11
N GLY A 473 19.72 -5.03 7.14
CA GLY A 473 20.14 -5.00 8.54
C GLY A 473 20.97 -6.22 8.92
N LEU A 474 20.54 -7.41 8.47
CA LEU A 474 21.23 -8.67 8.73
C LEU A 474 22.63 -8.70 8.10
N LEU A 475 22.77 -8.34 6.82
CA LEU A 475 24.06 -8.40 6.13
C LEU A 475 25.05 -7.35 6.65
N HIS A 476 24.60 -6.14 7.04
CA HIS A 476 25.46 -5.19 7.75
C HIS A 476 25.94 -5.74 9.10
N THR A 477 25.06 -6.44 9.83
CA THR A 477 25.41 -7.07 11.12
C THR A 477 26.38 -8.22 10.94
N LEU A 478 26.18 -9.07 9.92
CA LEU A 478 27.12 -10.12 9.54
C LEU A 478 28.49 -9.53 9.23
N GLY A 479 28.56 -8.52 8.37
CA GLY A 479 29.82 -7.90 8.00
C GLY A 479 30.51 -7.19 9.16
N LEU A 480 29.77 -6.73 10.17
CA LEU A 480 30.33 -6.09 11.37
C LEU A 480 30.80 -7.10 12.42
N TYR A 481 30.00 -8.13 12.70
CA TYR A 481 30.30 -9.12 13.74
C TYR A 481 31.35 -10.14 13.31
N LEU A 482 31.42 -10.42 12.00
CA LEU A 482 32.38 -11.35 11.43
C LEU A 482 33.60 -10.64 10.86
N ALA A 483 33.66 -9.30 10.86
CA ALA A 483 34.86 -8.56 10.44
C ALA A 483 36.04 -8.93 11.34
N HIS A 484 37.09 -9.50 10.73
CA HIS A 484 38.38 -9.72 11.36
C HIS A 484 39.48 -9.22 10.41
N ASP A 485 40.37 -8.36 10.91
CA ASP A 485 41.51 -7.84 10.16
C ASP A 485 42.72 -8.78 10.26
N GLY A 486 42.54 -10.03 9.82
CA GLY A 486 43.61 -11.03 9.68
C GLY A 486 43.80 -11.44 8.22
N PRO A 487 45.01 -11.86 7.80
CA PRO A 487 45.30 -12.23 6.39
C PRO A 487 44.49 -13.44 5.88
N ASP A 488 43.97 -14.27 6.79
CA ASP A 488 43.15 -15.45 6.49
C ASP A 488 41.68 -15.22 6.87
N GLY A 489 41.06 -14.17 6.32
CA GLY A 489 39.72 -13.61 6.63
C GLY A 489 38.49 -14.53 6.55
N THR A 490 38.55 -15.71 7.15
CA THR A 490 37.45 -16.65 7.39
C THR A 490 37.48 -17.07 8.85
N SER A 491 36.78 -16.33 9.72
CA SER A 491 36.49 -16.82 11.07
C SER A 491 35.38 -17.86 10.98
N THR A 492 35.68 -19.08 11.37
CA THR A 492 34.71 -20.18 11.55
C THR A 492 34.08 -20.17 12.96
N GLY A 493 34.42 -19.17 13.78
CA GLY A 493 33.97 -19.07 15.17
C GLY A 493 32.70 -18.23 15.35
N ALA A 494 32.03 -18.45 16.48
CA ALA A 494 30.92 -17.62 16.92
C ALA A 494 31.36 -16.16 17.11
N PRO A 495 30.48 -15.17 16.85
CA PRO A 495 30.81 -13.76 16.98
C PRO A 495 31.16 -13.43 18.44
N ASP A 496 32.18 -12.59 18.63
CA ASP A 496 32.54 -12.09 19.96
C ASP A 496 31.39 -11.24 20.52
N LEU A 497 30.78 -11.69 21.62
CA LEU A 497 29.68 -10.99 22.28
C LEU A 497 30.09 -9.60 22.80
N THR A 498 31.38 -9.38 23.07
CA THR A 498 31.91 -8.07 23.48
C THR A 498 31.89 -7.10 22.31
N LEU A 499 32.40 -7.54 21.15
CA LEU A 499 32.33 -6.79 19.90
C LEU A 499 30.88 -6.51 19.49
N ALA A 500 30.01 -7.52 19.57
CA ALA A 500 28.58 -7.38 19.30
C ALA A 500 27.94 -6.31 20.19
N ARG A 501 28.19 -6.32 21.51
CA ARG A 501 27.67 -5.29 22.41
C ARG A 501 28.21 -3.89 22.09
N GLN A 502 29.50 -3.75 21.81
CA GLN A 502 30.09 -2.46 21.45
C GLN A 502 29.55 -1.92 20.12
N ALA A 503 29.36 -2.80 19.14
CA ALA A 503 28.74 -2.50 17.86
C ALA A 503 27.29 -2.03 18.04
N GLU A 504 26.48 -2.78 18.80
CA GLU A 504 25.10 -2.39 19.08
C GLU A 504 25.05 -1.08 19.88
N GLU A 505 25.97 -0.82 20.81
CA GLU A 505 26.06 0.49 21.48
C GLU A 505 26.31 1.66 20.51
N ARG A 506 27.03 1.44 19.40
CA ARG A 506 27.30 2.45 18.37
C ARG A 506 26.18 2.63 17.35
N LEU A 507 25.49 1.55 17.00
CA LEU A 507 24.44 1.53 15.96
C LEU A 507 23.05 1.93 16.50
N SER A 508 22.97 2.24 17.79
CA SER A 508 21.71 2.37 18.51
C SER A 508 21.42 3.79 18.93
N ALA A 509 20.58 4.45 18.14
CA ALA A 509 19.85 5.63 18.55
C ALA A 509 18.38 5.22 18.81
N PRO A 510 17.70 5.77 19.83
CA PRO A 510 16.25 5.62 19.96
C PRO A 510 15.58 5.99 18.63
N GLY A 511 14.77 5.08 18.07
CA GLY A 511 14.12 5.30 16.77
C GLY A 511 15.02 5.13 15.54
N SER A 512 16.22 4.54 15.66
CA SER A 512 17.16 4.35 14.55
C SER A 512 16.97 3.09 13.72
N GLN A 513 16.18 2.12 14.19
CA GLN A 513 15.93 0.89 13.42
C GLN A 513 14.61 1.00 12.68
N TYR A 514 14.71 0.85 11.37
CA TYR A 514 13.61 0.89 10.41
C TYR A 514 13.37 -0.52 9.88
N ALA A 515 12.19 -0.75 9.31
CA ALA A 515 11.85 -2.02 8.67
C ALA A 515 12.72 -2.35 7.44
N GLY A 516 13.40 -1.36 6.85
CA GLY A 516 14.30 -1.53 5.69
C GLY A 516 15.03 -0.22 5.33
N SER A 517 15.83 -0.24 4.26
CA SER A 517 16.61 0.93 3.81
C SER A 517 15.73 2.10 3.39
N THR A 518 14.60 1.78 2.76
CA THR A 518 13.70 2.75 2.13
C THR A 518 13.03 3.66 3.14
N GLU A 519 12.50 3.08 4.22
CA GLU A 519 11.89 3.83 5.33
C GLU A 519 12.93 4.61 6.15
N LEU A 520 14.12 4.04 6.35
CA LEU A 520 15.24 4.75 6.99
C LEU A 520 15.60 6.02 6.21
N LEU A 521 15.79 5.91 4.90
CA LEU A 521 16.14 7.06 4.07
C LEU A 521 14.97 8.03 3.90
N CYS A 522 13.73 7.55 3.85
CA CYS A 522 12.56 8.42 3.82
C CYS A 522 12.52 9.33 5.05
N SER A 523 12.80 8.82 6.25
CA SER A 523 12.85 9.64 7.46
C SER A 523 13.94 10.72 7.49
N LEU A 524 14.98 10.55 6.68
CA LEU A 524 16.09 11.50 6.56
C LEU A 524 15.84 12.51 5.43
N ARG A 525 14.77 12.33 4.63
CA ARG A 525 14.47 13.18 3.48
C ARG A 525 14.07 14.58 3.95
N PRO A 526 14.66 15.65 3.39
CA PRO A 526 14.31 17.01 3.80
C PRO A 526 12.89 17.37 3.33
N ASP A 527 12.03 17.79 4.26
CA ASP A 527 10.66 18.22 3.96
C ASP A 527 10.63 19.36 2.95
N THR A 528 9.62 19.37 2.08
CA THR A 528 9.36 20.46 1.12
C THR A 528 8.49 21.58 1.71
N GLY A 529 8.21 21.59 3.02
CA GLY A 529 7.22 22.52 3.58
C GLY A 529 7.29 22.89 5.06
N THR A 530 7.71 22.01 5.97
CA THR A 530 7.81 22.34 7.41
C THR A 530 8.66 21.28 8.10
N ASP A 531 9.60 21.68 8.95
CA ASP A 531 10.38 20.76 9.79
C ASP A 531 9.44 19.82 10.57
N ALA A 532 9.41 18.53 10.23
CA ALA A 532 8.76 17.52 11.05
C ALA A 532 9.45 17.47 12.43
N ALA A 533 8.73 17.93 13.47
CA ALA A 533 9.21 17.93 14.84
C ALA A 533 9.53 16.50 15.30
N GLY A 534 10.81 16.24 15.60
CA GLY A 534 11.35 14.92 15.96
C GLY A 534 12.32 14.32 14.92
N SER A 535 12.62 15.01 13.82
CA SER A 535 13.55 14.53 12.79
C SER A 535 14.95 14.24 13.36
N VAL A 536 15.48 13.05 13.10
CA VAL A 536 16.90 12.74 13.35
C VAL A 536 17.74 13.79 12.62
N ASP A 537 18.76 14.36 13.28
CA ASP A 537 19.65 15.35 12.64
C ASP A 537 20.36 14.69 11.46
N ARG A 538 19.82 14.89 10.26
CA ARG A 538 20.32 14.29 9.02
C ARG A 538 21.77 14.67 8.71
N ALA A 539 22.21 15.86 9.14
CA ALA A 539 23.59 16.31 8.97
C ALA A 539 24.56 15.57 9.91
N LYS A 540 24.03 14.91 10.93
CA LYS A 540 24.76 14.04 11.86
C LYS A 540 24.37 12.56 11.74
N SER A 541 23.61 12.16 10.73
CA SER A 541 23.12 10.79 10.58
C SER A 541 23.86 10.09 9.46
N ALA A 542 24.29 8.85 9.68
CA ALA A 542 24.97 8.03 8.70
C ALA A 542 24.21 6.69 8.52
N PRO A 543 23.30 6.59 7.54
CA PRO A 543 22.50 5.38 7.32
C PRO A 543 23.31 4.23 6.69
N LEU A 544 23.13 3.02 7.21
CA LEU A 544 23.63 1.74 6.70
C LEU A 544 22.54 1.11 5.83
N VAL A 545 22.66 1.20 4.52
CA VAL A 545 21.57 0.95 3.56
C VAL A 545 22.07 0.29 2.28
N SER A 546 21.16 -0.18 1.44
CA SER A 546 21.52 -0.63 0.09
C SER A 546 21.97 0.53 -0.81
N GLU A 547 22.92 0.25 -1.72
CA GLU A 547 23.38 1.19 -2.75
C GLU A 547 22.21 1.72 -3.59
N LYS A 548 21.31 0.82 -4.01
CA LYS A 548 20.11 1.19 -4.76
C LYS A 548 19.28 2.24 -4.02
N SER A 549 18.95 1.96 -2.75
CA SER A 549 18.11 2.86 -1.95
C SER A 549 18.80 4.20 -1.70
N LEU A 550 20.12 4.23 -1.48
CA LEU A 550 20.88 5.47 -1.36
C LEU A 550 20.86 6.29 -2.66
N ALA A 551 21.03 5.64 -3.80
CA ALA A 551 20.95 6.28 -5.11
C ALA A 551 19.56 6.88 -5.37
N ASP A 552 18.49 6.12 -5.11
CA ASP A 552 17.11 6.59 -5.24
C ASP A 552 16.83 7.79 -4.30
N TYR A 553 17.37 7.77 -3.08
CA TYR A 553 17.30 8.90 -2.16
C TYR A 553 17.96 10.17 -2.74
N ASN A 554 19.21 10.07 -3.17
CA ASN A 554 20.00 11.18 -3.70
C ASN A 554 19.40 11.75 -4.99
N LEU A 555 18.89 10.88 -5.86
CA LEU A 555 18.23 11.25 -7.13
C LEU A 555 16.82 11.80 -6.96
N GLY A 556 16.27 11.76 -5.75
CA GLY A 556 14.94 12.28 -5.48
C GLY A 556 13.81 11.34 -5.92
N HIS A 557 14.09 10.06 -6.21
CA HIS A 557 13.06 9.08 -6.57
C HIS A 557 12.13 8.77 -5.38
N ALA A 558 10.98 8.14 -5.64
CA ALA A 558 10.10 7.65 -4.57
C ALA A 558 10.86 6.63 -3.72
N ILE A 559 10.74 6.72 -2.39
CA ILE A 559 11.45 5.82 -1.47
C ILE A 559 10.64 5.64 -0.18
N GLY A 560 10.28 4.39 0.11
CA GLY A 560 9.37 4.07 1.22
C GLY A 560 8.07 4.86 1.08
N SER A 561 7.65 5.49 2.16
CA SER A 561 6.47 6.36 2.24
C SER A 561 6.69 7.76 1.64
N CYS A 562 7.91 8.09 1.19
CA CYS A 562 8.23 9.39 0.65
C CYS A 562 7.97 9.46 -0.86
N PRO A 563 7.18 10.42 -1.36
CA PRO A 563 6.91 10.57 -2.78
C PRO A 563 8.16 10.99 -3.55
N ALA A 564 8.14 10.76 -4.87
CA ALA A 564 9.18 11.23 -5.76
C ALA A 564 9.21 12.77 -5.81
N ARG A 565 10.42 13.32 -5.95
CA ARG A 565 10.70 14.74 -6.12
C ARG A 565 10.91 15.05 -7.61
N PRO A 566 10.64 16.30 -8.04
CA PRO A 566 10.86 16.71 -9.43
C PRO A 566 12.34 16.73 -9.84
N SER A 567 13.27 16.70 -8.88
CA SER A 567 14.71 16.70 -9.13
C SER A 567 15.48 15.99 -8.03
N ALA A 568 16.72 15.62 -8.36
CA ALA A 568 17.72 15.18 -7.38
C ALA A 568 17.88 16.17 -6.23
N LEU A 569 18.26 15.66 -5.07
CA LEU A 569 18.51 16.48 -3.89
C LEU A 569 19.67 17.45 -4.15
N PRO A 570 19.68 18.63 -3.51
CA PRO A 570 20.87 19.50 -3.52
C PRO A 570 22.07 18.78 -2.93
N TYR A 571 23.28 19.02 -3.45
CA TYR A 571 24.52 18.32 -3.05
C TYR A 571 24.72 18.26 -1.52
N ARG A 572 24.53 19.38 -0.82
CA ARG A 572 24.59 19.49 0.66
C ARG A 572 23.63 18.58 1.44
N ASN A 573 22.61 18.03 0.78
CA ASN A 573 21.59 17.17 1.36
C ASN A 573 21.74 15.70 0.92
N ARG A 574 22.79 15.38 0.15
CA ARG A 574 23.09 14.03 -0.32
C ARG A 574 24.05 13.31 0.60
N TYR A 575 24.03 12.00 0.45
CA TYR A 575 24.96 11.08 1.10
C TYR A 575 25.97 10.55 0.10
N LEU A 576 27.24 10.49 0.50
CA LEU A 576 28.32 9.82 -0.22
C LEU A 576 28.34 8.34 0.19
N ALA A 577 28.36 7.43 -0.77
CA ALA A 577 28.43 5.99 -0.50
C ALA A 577 29.85 5.54 -0.10
N TYR A 578 30.01 5.01 1.11
CA TYR A 578 31.19 4.28 1.55
C TYR A 578 30.89 2.77 1.57
N TYR A 579 31.72 1.96 0.92
CA TYR A 579 31.55 0.52 0.75
C TYR A 579 32.41 -0.24 1.76
N PRO A 580 31.82 -0.87 2.79
CA PRO A 580 32.61 -1.60 3.78
C PRO A 580 33.16 -2.91 3.23
N ARG A 581 34.46 -3.18 3.42
CA ARG A 581 35.20 -4.31 2.81
C ARG A 581 34.59 -5.69 3.04
N ASN A 582 34.02 -5.93 4.23
CA ASN A 582 33.56 -7.26 4.68
C ASN A 582 32.03 -7.40 4.70
N VAL A 583 31.30 -6.51 4.01
CA VAL A 583 29.84 -6.58 3.95
C VAL A 583 29.41 -7.17 2.61
N PRO A 584 28.76 -8.35 2.59
CA PRO A 584 28.26 -8.94 1.35
C PRO A 584 27.13 -8.09 0.75
N ALA A 585 27.04 -8.09 -0.58
CA ALA A 585 25.92 -7.50 -1.29
C ALA A 585 24.65 -8.33 -1.07
N LEU A 586 23.49 -7.68 -1.13
CA LEU A 586 22.21 -8.38 -1.29
C LEU A 586 22.21 -9.04 -2.67
N ASP A 587 22.00 -10.35 -2.72
CA ASP A 587 22.15 -11.19 -3.91
C ASP A 587 20.83 -11.67 -4.52
N HIS A 588 19.69 -11.31 -3.91
CA HIS A 588 18.34 -11.57 -4.44
C HIS A 588 18.19 -12.94 -5.14
N PRO A 589 18.42 -14.06 -4.42
CA PRO A 589 18.35 -15.37 -5.04
C PRO A 589 16.91 -15.71 -5.42
N LEU A 590 16.72 -16.32 -6.58
CA LEU A 590 15.41 -16.89 -6.91
C LEU A 590 15.27 -18.27 -6.28
N VAL A 591 14.22 -18.43 -5.47
CA VAL A 591 13.84 -19.69 -4.82
C VAL A 591 12.49 -20.12 -5.38
N ARG A 592 12.40 -21.32 -5.94
CA ARG A 592 11.11 -21.93 -6.30
C ARG A 592 10.52 -22.61 -5.08
N VAL A 593 9.22 -22.43 -4.85
CA VAL A 593 8.50 -23.04 -3.72
C VAL A 593 7.53 -24.08 -4.25
N ASP A 594 7.79 -25.35 -3.93
CA ASP A 594 6.93 -26.46 -4.33
C ASP A 594 6.05 -26.88 -3.15
N TRP A 595 4.74 -26.87 -3.34
CA TRP A 595 3.75 -27.28 -2.34
C TRP A 595 3.23 -28.70 -2.59
N GLN A 596 3.18 -29.52 -1.53
CA GLN A 596 2.71 -30.89 -1.59
C GLN A 596 1.23 -30.96 -2.01
N GLY A 597 0.91 -31.84 -2.96
CA GLY A 597 -0.48 -32.06 -3.41
C GLY A 597 -0.99 -31.06 -4.46
N ALA A 598 -0.14 -30.17 -4.98
CA ALA A 598 -0.49 -29.31 -6.11
C ALA A 598 -0.69 -30.14 -7.39
N THR A 599 -1.90 -30.11 -7.97
CA THR A 599 -2.27 -30.87 -9.17
C THR A 599 -1.68 -30.31 -10.46
N ASP A 600 -1.27 -29.05 -10.46
CA ASP A 600 -0.67 -28.30 -11.57
C ASP A 600 0.85 -28.07 -11.40
N ALA A 601 1.50 -28.84 -10.51
CA ALA A 601 2.90 -28.65 -10.12
C ALA A 601 3.88 -28.55 -11.30
N THR A 602 3.76 -29.43 -12.30
CA THR A 602 4.69 -29.44 -13.46
C THR A 602 4.63 -28.15 -14.27
N VAL A 603 3.43 -27.61 -14.51
CA VAL A 603 3.24 -26.38 -15.28
C VAL A 603 3.76 -25.19 -14.49
N ARG A 604 3.46 -25.12 -13.18
CA ARG A 604 4.01 -24.09 -12.28
C ARG A 604 5.52 -24.11 -12.27
N GLN A 605 6.13 -25.28 -12.08
CA GLN A 605 7.59 -25.42 -12.05
C GLN A 605 8.25 -24.94 -13.34
N THR A 606 7.65 -25.22 -14.49
CA THR A 606 8.17 -24.80 -15.80
C THR A 606 7.95 -23.31 -16.04
N ALA A 607 6.81 -22.75 -15.62
CA ALA A 607 6.55 -21.32 -15.65
C ALA A 607 7.56 -20.54 -14.79
N VAL A 608 7.83 -21.01 -13.56
CA VAL A 608 8.85 -20.43 -12.67
C VAL A 608 10.25 -20.50 -13.30
N ALA A 609 10.61 -21.64 -13.91
CA ALA A 609 11.91 -21.79 -14.59
C ALA A 609 12.06 -20.85 -15.81
N SER A 610 10.99 -20.67 -16.58
CA SER A 610 10.92 -19.73 -17.71
C SER A 610 11.14 -18.29 -17.23
N PHE A 611 10.42 -17.87 -16.18
CA PHE A 611 10.60 -16.56 -15.58
C PHE A 611 12.01 -16.35 -15.01
N ALA A 612 12.56 -17.34 -14.29
CA ALA A 612 13.91 -17.29 -13.73
C ALA A 612 14.99 -17.13 -14.80
N THR A 613 14.81 -17.80 -15.94
CA THR A 613 15.71 -17.68 -17.10
C THR A 613 15.60 -16.29 -17.71
N TRP A 614 14.39 -15.79 -17.89
CA TRP A 614 14.15 -14.45 -18.44
C TRP A 614 14.69 -13.34 -17.53
N LEU A 615 14.54 -13.45 -16.21
CA LEU A 615 15.06 -12.45 -15.26
C LEU A 615 16.58 -12.26 -15.37
N ARG A 616 17.32 -13.33 -15.67
CA ARG A 616 18.78 -13.32 -15.80
C ARG A 616 19.26 -13.05 -17.24
N ALA A 617 18.35 -12.97 -18.20
CA ALA A 617 18.69 -12.71 -19.59
C ALA A 617 19.06 -11.22 -19.80
N PRO A 618 20.18 -10.90 -20.49
CA PRO A 618 20.60 -9.51 -20.74
C PRO A 618 19.56 -8.68 -21.49
N ASP A 619 18.81 -9.30 -22.39
CA ASP A 619 17.71 -8.71 -23.17
C ASP A 619 16.33 -8.89 -22.49
N GLY A 620 16.27 -9.63 -21.38
CA GLY A 620 15.08 -9.81 -20.57
C GLY A 620 15.08 -8.93 -19.32
N GLY A 621 14.86 -9.56 -18.16
CA GLY A 621 14.66 -8.86 -16.89
C GLY A 621 15.88 -8.13 -16.36
N GLN A 622 17.09 -8.40 -16.86
CA GLN A 622 18.28 -7.62 -16.47
C GLN A 622 18.13 -6.15 -16.89
N ARG A 623 17.50 -5.84 -18.03
CA ARG A 623 17.23 -4.46 -18.43
C ARG A 623 16.31 -3.76 -17.44
N THR A 624 15.26 -4.44 -17.00
CA THR A 624 14.30 -3.91 -16.03
C THR A 624 14.97 -3.68 -14.67
N LEU A 625 15.66 -4.68 -14.13
CA LEU A 625 16.31 -4.58 -12.81
C LEU A 625 17.41 -3.52 -12.79
N THR A 626 18.25 -3.45 -13.84
CA THR A 626 19.33 -2.44 -13.89
C THR A 626 18.82 -1.02 -14.11
N ALA A 627 17.71 -0.83 -14.83
CA ALA A 627 17.02 0.45 -14.94
C ALA A 627 16.40 0.90 -13.61
N GLN A 628 16.08 -0.06 -12.73
CA GLN A 628 15.66 0.21 -11.34
C GLN A 628 16.84 0.41 -10.38
N GLY A 629 18.09 0.45 -10.86
CA GLY A 629 19.26 0.70 -10.02
C GLY A 629 19.85 -0.52 -9.32
N TYR A 630 19.53 -1.74 -9.76
CA TYR A 630 20.26 -2.94 -9.35
C TYR A 630 21.51 -3.16 -10.22
N ARG A 631 22.50 -3.85 -9.67
CA ARG A 631 23.62 -4.40 -10.45
C ARG A 631 23.22 -5.73 -11.08
N GLY A 632 23.67 -5.95 -12.31
CA GLY A 632 23.35 -7.17 -13.07
C GLY A 632 24.14 -8.38 -12.58
N VAL A 633 23.68 -9.58 -12.95
CA VAL A 633 24.31 -10.85 -12.51
C VAL A 633 25.55 -11.26 -13.32
N ARG A 634 25.80 -10.60 -14.47
CA ARG A 634 26.94 -10.87 -15.36
C ARG A 634 27.91 -9.71 -15.49
N GLU A 635 27.41 -8.48 -15.40
CA GLU A 635 28.20 -7.27 -15.61
C GLU A 635 28.48 -6.58 -14.27
N ALA A 636 29.77 -6.35 -13.98
CA ALA A 636 30.17 -5.69 -12.73
C ALA A 636 29.83 -4.19 -12.71
N SER A 637 29.80 -3.55 -13.89
CA SER A 637 29.46 -2.14 -14.04
C SER A 637 27.99 -1.98 -14.46
N PRO A 638 27.25 -1.00 -13.91
CA PRO A 638 25.88 -0.72 -14.33
C PRO A 638 25.81 -0.40 -15.84
N PRO A 639 24.78 -0.82 -16.58
CA PRO A 639 24.64 -0.50 -18.01
C PRO A 639 24.21 0.96 -18.25
N PRO A 640 24.28 1.46 -19.51
CA PRO A 640 23.68 2.75 -19.89
C PRO A 640 22.19 2.79 -19.53
N GLY A 641 21.73 3.93 -18.98
CA GLY A 641 20.34 4.09 -18.52
C GLY A 641 20.11 3.63 -17.07
N SER A 642 21.08 2.99 -16.41
CA SER A 642 21.01 2.72 -14.98
C SER A 642 21.17 4.02 -14.18
N PRO A 643 20.35 4.28 -13.14
CA PRO A 643 20.49 5.45 -12.28
C PRO A 643 21.82 5.48 -11.53
N LEU A 644 22.47 4.32 -11.33
CA LEU A 644 23.80 4.23 -10.70
C LEU A 644 24.92 4.89 -11.52
N ARG A 645 24.69 5.22 -12.80
CA ARG A 645 25.63 6.01 -13.62
C ARG A 645 25.42 7.51 -13.50
N ASP A 646 24.32 7.97 -12.91
CA ASP A 646 24.11 9.39 -12.70
C ASP A 646 25.09 9.89 -11.64
N SER A 647 25.91 10.88 -11.99
CA SER A 647 26.86 11.51 -11.06
C SER A 647 26.21 12.04 -9.78
N ARG A 648 24.90 12.33 -9.81
CA ARG A 648 24.12 12.81 -8.66
C ARG A 648 23.63 11.70 -7.74
N ALA A 649 23.79 10.43 -8.12
CA ALA A 649 23.54 9.31 -7.24
C ALA A 649 24.59 9.20 -6.13
N ASP A 650 25.79 9.79 -6.32
CA ASP A 650 26.88 9.83 -5.35
C ASP A 650 27.29 8.42 -4.84
N VAL A 651 27.20 7.44 -5.75
CA VAL A 651 27.64 6.04 -5.60
C VAL A 651 28.85 5.75 -6.50
N ASN A 652 29.58 4.67 -6.23
CA ASN A 652 30.70 4.22 -7.08
C ASN A 652 30.22 3.23 -8.16
N PRO A 653 30.10 3.63 -9.45
CA PRO A 653 29.60 2.74 -10.49
C PRO A 653 30.51 1.53 -10.75
N VAL A 654 31.80 1.61 -10.42
CA VAL A 654 32.75 0.48 -10.54
C VAL A 654 32.99 -0.23 -9.19
N GLY A 655 32.16 0.05 -8.19
CA GLY A 655 32.20 -0.59 -6.88
C GLY A 655 32.13 -2.12 -6.97
N ARG A 656 32.88 -2.79 -6.08
CA ARG A 656 32.96 -4.25 -6.03
C ARG A 656 31.67 -4.86 -5.49
N ILE A 657 31.18 -5.91 -6.13
CA ILE A 657 30.15 -6.78 -5.56
C ILE A 657 30.87 -7.81 -4.69
N VAL A 658 30.74 -7.69 -3.37
CA VAL A 658 31.25 -8.70 -2.43
C VAL A 658 30.22 -9.84 -2.37
N PRO A 659 30.58 -11.06 -2.79
CA PRO A 659 29.65 -12.18 -2.77
C PRO A 659 29.34 -12.61 -1.34
N PHE A 660 28.15 -13.16 -1.13
CA PHE A 660 27.79 -13.79 0.12
C PHE A 660 28.54 -15.11 0.30
N THR A 661 29.24 -15.28 1.42
CA THR A 661 30.07 -16.47 1.71
C THR A 661 29.79 -17.12 3.07
N ALA A 662 28.98 -16.49 3.93
CA ALA A 662 28.70 -17.00 5.27
C ALA A 662 27.81 -18.26 5.21
N GLY A 663 28.15 -19.28 5.99
CA GLY A 663 27.35 -20.49 6.13
C GLY A 663 26.11 -20.30 7.03
N PRO A 664 25.14 -21.22 6.99
CA PRO A 664 23.91 -21.13 7.79
C PRO A 664 24.17 -21.06 9.30
N GLU A 665 25.21 -21.76 9.81
CA GLU A 665 25.57 -21.69 11.24
C GLU A 665 26.09 -20.30 11.63
N GLN A 666 26.84 -19.62 10.76
CA GLN A 666 27.33 -18.27 11.03
C GLN A 666 26.19 -17.26 11.04
N VAL A 667 25.21 -17.38 10.12
CA VAL A 667 24.01 -16.52 10.10
C VAL A 667 23.24 -16.65 11.41
N SER A 668 22.98 -17.89 11.84
CA SER A 668 22.36 -18.17 13.14
C SER A 668 23.13 -17.56 14.30
N GLN A 669 24.45 -17.74 14.35
CA GLN A 669 25.26 -17.27 15.47
C GLN A 669 25.28 -15.74 15.56
N VAL A 670 25.20 -15.04 14.42
CA VAL A 670 25.10 -13.58 14.37
C VAL A 670 23.74 -13.10 14.89
N LEU A 671 22.63 -13.73 14.50
CA LEU A 671 21.31 -13.41 15.04
C LEU A 671 21.22 -13.70 16.55
N ASP A 672 21.73 -14.85 16.99
CA ASP A 672 21.83 -15.17 18.43
C ASP A 672 22.69 -14.15 19.18
N GLY A 673 23.80 -13.71 18.56
CA GLY A 673 24.69 -12.68 19.09
C GLY A 673 23.99 -11.33 19.20
N TYR A 674 23.21 -10.95 18.18
CA TYR A 674 22.38 -9.76 18.16
C TYR A 674 21.36 -9.77 19.30
N ASP A 675 20.59 -10.85 19.45
CA ASP A 675 19.60 -11.01 20.54
C ASP A 675 20.25 -10.98 21.93
N LYS A 676 21.46 -11.55 22.06
CA LYS A 676 22.22 -11.54 23.31
C LYS A 676 22.81 -10.16 23.63
N ALA A 677 23.10 -9.35 22.61
CA ALA A 677 23.62 -7.99 22.73
C ALA A 677 22.52 -6.96 23.04
N GLN A 678 21.26 -7.23 22.70
CA GLN A 678 20.11 -6.42 23.10
C GLN A 678 20.02 -6.24 24.62
N LYS A 679 19.75 -5.02 25.06
CA LYS A 679 19.38 -4.71 26.46
C LYS A 679 17.88 -4.99 26.66
N SER A 680 17.48 -5.29 27.90
CA SER A 680 16.06 -5.45 28.21
C SER A 680 15.31 -4.14 28.00
N SER A 681 14.07 -4.22 27.49
CA SER A 681 13.19 -3.05 27.35
C SER A 681 11.81 -3.29 27.93
N GLN A 682 11.13 -2.19 28.25
CA GLN A 682 9.76 -2.20 28.74
C GLN A 682 8.87 -1.33 27.84
N VAL A 683 7.87 -1.94 27.21
CA VAL A 683 6.97 -1.27 26.26
C VAL A 683 5.56 -1.23 26.82
N LEU A 684 4.94 -0.05 26.83
CA LEU A 684 3.52 0.07 27.19
C LEU A 684 2.70 0.38 25.93
N ILE A 685 1.82 -0.53 25.52
CA ILE A 685 0.87 -0.32 24.44
C ILE A 685 -0.38 0.34 25.04
N LEU A 686 -0.72 1.52 24.55
CA LEU A 686 -1.89 2.29 24.92
C LEU A 686 -2.80 2.40 23.70
N MET A 687 -3.94 1.70 23.74
CA MET A 687 -4.82 1.50 22.59
C MET A 687 -6.18 2.16 22.79
N ASP A 688 -6.60 2.93 21.81
CA ASP A 688 -7.97 3.44 21.70
C ASP A 688 -8.93 2.28 21.40
N THR A 689 -9.93 2.10 22.25
CA THR A 689 -11.00 1.10 22.10
C THR A 689 -12.38 1.75 22.03
N SER A 690 -12.44 3.02 21.62
CA SER A 690 -13.71 3.72 21.37
C SER A 690 -14.44 3.16 20.14
N THR A 691 -15.75 3.40 20.04
CA THR A 691 -16.55 2.92 18.89
C THR A 691 -16.14 3.54 17.55
N SER A 692 -15.48 4.70 17.52
CA SER A 692 -14.98 5.31 16.28
C SER A 692 -13.81 4.54 15.64
N MET A 693 -13.18 3.63 16.40
CA MET A 693 -12.21 2.67 15.89
C MET A 693 -12.85 1.60 14.98
N ALA A 694 -14.16 1.35 15.10
CA ALA A 694 -14.87 0.38 14.25
C ALA A 694 -14.98 0.84 12.78
N ASP A 695 -14.94 2.15 12.54
CA ASP A 695 -15.16 2.72 11.23
C ASP A 695 -13.91 2.64 10.34
N GLY A 696 -14.12 2.48 9.03
CA GLY A 696 -13.06 2.62 8.02
C GLY A 696 -11.94 1.59 8.07
N GLY A 697 -12.12 0.46 8.77
CA GLY A 697 -11.10 -0.59 8.88
C GLY A 697 -9.93 -0.25 9.81
N ARG A 698 -10.08 0.76 10.68
CA ARG A 698 -9.04 1.22 11.60
C ARG A 698 -8.72 0.18 12.67
N LEU A 699 -9.75 -0.40 13.31
CA LEU A 699 -9.57 -1.39 14.36
C LEU A 699 -8.70 -2.59 13.93
N PRO A 700 -8.93 -3.23 12.76
CA PRO A 700 -8.02 -4.25 12.24
C PRO A 700 -6.56 -3.80 12.14
N VAL A 701 -6.30 -2.58 11.68
CA VAL A 701 -4.92 -2.03 11.58
C VAL A 701 -4.33 -1.81 12.97
N ALA A 702 -5.09 -1.26 13.92
CA ALA A 702 -4.66 -1.05 15.30
C ALA A 702 -4.35 -2.37 16.02
N LEU A 703 -5.24 -3.36 15.91
CA LEU A 703 -5.02 -4.71 16.46
C LEU A 703 -3.78 -5.36 15.85
N SER A 704 -3.59 -5.19 14.55
CA SER A 704 -2.43 -5.69 13.83
C SER A 704 -1.12 -5.03 14.26
N ALA A 705 -1.15 -3.72 14.53
CA ALA A 705 -0.03 -2.96 15.08
C ALA A 705 0.31 -3.36 16.52
N ALA A 706 -0.71 -3.51 17.37
CA ALA A 706 -0.55 -3.96 18.75
C ALA A 706 0.00 -5.39 18.81
N GLY A 707 -0.57 -6.32 18.01
CA GLY A 707 -0.09 -7.69 17.91
C GLY A 707 1.38 -7.73 17.48
N ARG A 708 1.74 -6.88 16.51
CA ARG A 708 3.12 -6.76 16.06
C ARG A 708 4.05 -6.20 17.13
N ALA A 709 3.61 -5.20 17.89
CA ALA A 709 4.36 -4.67 19.03
C ALA A 709 4.64 -5.75 20.08
N LEU A 710 3.68 -6.64 20.33
CA LEU A 710 3.82 -7.76 21.26
C LEU A 710 4.83 -8.81 20.76
N GLU A 711 4.85 -9.11 19.45
CA GLU A 711 5.82 -10.04 18.85
C GLU A 711 7.25 -9.51 18.94
N MET A 712 7.44 -8.21 18.71
CA MET A 712 8.75 -7.56 18.79
C MET A 712 9.23 -7.42 20.23
N ALA A 713 8.34 -7.44 21.22
CA ALA A 713 8.67 -7.62 22.61
C ALA A 713 9.05 -9.09 22.86
N GLY A 714 10.18 -9.52 22.31
CA GLY A 714 10.75 -10.86 22.49
C GLY A 714 11.01 -11.24 23.95
N PRO A 715 11.58 -12.43 24.23
CA PRO A 715 11.63 -13.04 25.57
C PRO A 715 12.42 -12.25 26.65
N ARG A 716 13.19 -11.22 26.25
CA ARG A 716 13.94 -10.33 27.15
C ARG A 716 13.25 -8.99 27.42
N HIS A 717 12.12 -8.75 26.76
CA HIS A 717 11.36 -7.53 26.84
C HIS A 717 10.11 -7.77 27.67
N THR A 718 9.68 -6.75 28.40
CA THR A 718 8.41 -6.79 29.13
C THR A 718 7.45 -5.81 28.50
N TYR A 719 6.16 -6.12 28.56
CA TYR A 719 5.14 -5.25 28.01
C TYR A 719 3.97 -5.03 28.98
N GLY A 720 3.15 -4.03 28.67
CA GLY A 720 1.80 -3.85 29.18
C GLY A 720 0.86 -3.48 28.03
N LEU A 721 -0.42 -3.79 28.17
CA LEU A 721 -1.46 -3.41 27.21
C LEU A 721 -2.59 -2.73 27.97
N TRP A 722 -2.77 -1.45 27.72
CA TRP A 722 -3.81 -0.63 28.32
C TRP A 722 -4.79 -0.17 27.22
N ALA A 723 -6.07 -0.13 27.56
CA ALA A 723 -7.13 0.38 26.71
C ALA A 723 -7.71 1.67 27.28
N PHE A 724 -8.09 2.59 26.41
CA PHE A 724 -8.82 3.80 26.77
C PHE A 724 -9.90 4.07 25.71
N PRO A 725 -11.12 4.52 26.09
CA PRO A 725 -11.58 4.71 27.47
C PRO A 725 -11.75 3.38 28.24
N ASP A 726 -11.67 3.44 29.58
CA ASP A 726 -11.89 2.25 30.42
C ASP A 726 -13.34 1.76 30.32
N ARG A 727 -13.52 0.44 30.18
CA ARG A 727 -14.84 -0.16 30.04
C ARG A 727 -15.63 -0.16 31.34
N GLU A 728 -14.95 -0.28 32.48
CA GLU A 728 -15.61 -0.27 33.80
C GLU A 728 -16.00 1.15 34.22
N HIS A 729 -15.22 2.15 33.82
CA HIS A 729 -15.42 3.56 34.15
C HIS A 729 -15.43 4.46 32.90
N PRO A 730 -16.36 4.27 31.95
CA PRO A 730 -16.32 4.93 30.63
C PRO A 730 -16.50 6.46 30.68
N ALA A 731 -17.04 6.99 31.77
CA ALA A 731 -17.24 8.42 31.97
C ALA A 731 -16.06 9.12 32.69
N ASP A 732 -15.10 8.36 33.23
CA ASP A 732 -13.92 8.91 33.90
C ASP A 732 -12.76 9.04 32.89
N PRO A 733 -12.36 10.27 32.50
CA PRO A 733 -11.28 10.47 31.53
C PRO A 733 -9.90 10.02 32.06
N ASP A 734 -9.70 9.93 33.38
CA ASP A 734 -8.44 9.47 33.98
C ASP A 734 -8.36 7.93 34.11
N ALA A 735 -9.46 7.23 33.84
CA ALA A 735 -9.54 5.79 33.91
C ALA A 735 -8.97 5.14 32.63
N VAL A 736 -8.06 4.18 32.83
CA VAL A 736 -7.51 3.32 31.77
C VAL A 736 -7.71 1.88 32.17
N GLY A 737 -8.15 1.04 31.22
CA GLY A 737 -8.32 -0.38 31.42
C GLY A 737 -6.98 -1.10 31.28
N GLU A 738 -6.42 -1.62 32.37
CA GLU A 738 -5.16 -2.37 32.35
C GLU A 738 -5.39 -3.83 31.90
N LEU A 739 -5.61 -4.04 30.59
CA LEU A 739 -5.89 -5.36 30.02
C LEU A 739 -4.77 -6.38 30.23
N VAL A 740 -3.51 -5.90 30.20
CA VAL A 740 -2.33 -6.66 30.61
C VAL A 740 -1.46 -5.77 31.50
N ARG A 741 -1.11 -6.29 32.68
CA ARG A 741 -0.26 -5.61 33.65
C ARG A 741 1.12 -5.33 33.05
N LEU A 742 1.60 -4.10 33.22
CA LEU A 742 2.97 -3.72 32.83
C LEU A 742 4.00 -4.62 33.53
N GLY A 743 4.93 -5.17 32.75
CA GLY A 743 5.95 -6.11 33.23
C GLY A 743 5.71 -7.55 32.80
N SER A 744 4.65 -7.84 32.03
CA SER A 744 4.41 -9.17 31.48
C SER A 744 5.46 -9.52 30.42
N ALA A 745 5.91 -10.78 30.40
CA ALA A 745 6.75 -11.34 29.34
C ALA A 745 6.01 -12.44 28.56
N ASP A 746 4.73 -12.68 28.87
CA ASP A 746 3.93 -13.73 28.24
C ASP A 746 3.07 -13.16 27.11
N PRO A 747 3.42 -13.34 25.82
CA PRO A 747 2.67 -12.78 24.71
C PRO A 747 1.24 -13.35 24.58
N ALA A 748 0.93 -14.51 25.21
CA ALA A 748 -0.40 -15.10 25.13
C ALA A 748 -1.47 -14.25 25.82
N GLN A 749 -1.12 -13.54 26.90
CA GLN A 749 -2.04 -12.66 27.61
C GLN A 749 -2.46 -11.47 26.74
N GLY A 750 -1.49 -10.84 26.07
CA GLY A 750 -1.71 -9.76 25.12
C GLY A 750 -2.53 -10.20 23.93
N LYS A 751 -2.21 -11.35 23.31
CA LYS A 751 -3.02 -11.90 22.21
C LYS A 751 -4.47 -12.13 22.62
N ALA A 752 -4.70 -12.77 23.76
CA ALA A 752 -6.06 -12.99 24.27
C ALA A 752 -6.82 -11.68 24.56
N ALA A 753 -6.12 -10.61 24.96
CA ALA A 753 -6.72 -9.30 25.13
C ALA A 753 -7.09 -8.65 23.78
N LEU A 754 -6.21 -8.73 22.78
CA LEU A 754 -6.50 -8.23 21.43
C LEU A 754 -7.65 -9.00 20.77
N ASP A 755 -7.74 -10.32 20.94
CA ASP A 755 -8.83 -11.15 20.42
C ASP A 755 -10.19 -10.74 21.03
N ARG A 756 -10.23 -10.36 22.31
CA ARG A 756 -11.45 -9.83 22.93
C ARG A 756 -11.88 -8.48 22.35
N ILE A 757 -10.93 -7.56 22.15
CA ILE A 757 -11.21 -6.28 21.48
C ILE A 757 -11.74 -6.52 20.06
N ALA A 758 -11.11 -7.42 19.31
CA ALA A 758 -11.55 -7.81 17.97
C ALA A 758 -12.98 -8.39 17.95
N GLY A 759 -13.38 -9.08 19.03
CA GLY A 759 -14.72 -9.62 19.24
C GLY A 759 -15.81 -8.58 19.56
N GLY A 760 -15.48 -7.29 19.61
CA GLY A 760 -16.44 -6.19 19.77
C GLY A 760 -16.48 -5.56 21.16
N GLU A 761 -15.43 -5.70 21.98
CA GLU A 761 -15.29 -4.97 23.26
C GLU A 761 -14.91 -3.49 23.06
N LEU A 762 -15.68 -2.77 22.23
CA LEU A 762 -15.53 -1.33 22.05
C LEU A 762 -16.42 -0.55 23.02
N VAL A 763 -15.99 0.64 23.40
CA VAL A 763 -16.65 1.50 24.38
C VAL A 763 -17.27 2.70 23.68
N GLU A 764 -18.57 2.93 23.89
CA GLU A 764 -19.30 4.08 23.32
C GLU A 764 -19.04 5.37 24.12
N HIS A 765 -17.78 5.82 24.11
CA HIS A 765 -17.33 7.07 24.72
C HIS A 765 -16.13 7.65 23.96
N GLY A 766 -15.93 8.97 24.04
CA GLY A 766 -14.76 9.62 23.46
C GLY A 766 -13.47 9.22 24.17
N ALA A 767 -12.37 9.15 23.43
CA ALA A 767 -11.07 8.72 23.94
C ALA A 767 -10.29 9.91 24.55
N ALA A 768 -10.13 9.91 25.88
CA ALA A 768 -9.39 10.94 26.62
C ALA A 768 -7.86 10.69 26.54
N MET A 769 -7.27 11.00 25.38
CA MET A 769 -5.89 10.63 25.07
C MET A 769 -4.85 11.29 25.99
N GLU A 770 -4.99 12.58 26.30
CA GLU A 770 -4.01 13.31 27.12
C GLU A 770 -3.97 12.81 28.57
N GLU A 771 -5.12 12.49 29.15
CA GLU A 771 -5.28 11.92 30.49
C GLU A 771 -4.68 10.51 30.58
N ALA A 772 -5.05 9.65 29.64
CA ALA A 772 -4.54 8.28 29.54
C ALA A 772 -3.01 8.28 29.37
N LEU A 773 -2.49 9.16 28.52
CA LEU A 773 -1.06 9.31 28.27
C LEU A 773 -0.30 9.90 29.46
N THR A 774 -0.90 10.87 30.17
CA THR A 774 -0.34 11.43 31.42
C THR A 774 -0.16 10.33 32.47
N ARG A 775 -1.16 9.45 32.63
CA ARG A 775 -1.07 8.30 33.54
C ARG A 775 -0.02 7.28 33.09
N ALA A 776 0.04 6.98 31.80
CA ALA A 776 1.04 6.08 31.22
C ALA A 776 2.47 6.59 31.45
N LEU A 777 2.74 7.87 31.17
CA LEU A 777 4.06 8.49 31.38
C LEU A 777 4.49 8.47 32.85
N ARG A 778 3.60 8.83 33.79
CA ARG A 778 3.91 8.75 35.23
C ARG A 778 4.29 7.33 35.66
N THR A 779 3.63 6.33 35.09
CA THR A 779 3.90 4.91 35.40
C THR A 779 5.23 4.47 34.80
N MET A 780 5.49 4.80 33.53
CA MET A 780 6.72 4.44 32.84
C MET A 780 7.95 5.13 33.45
N LYS A 781 7.86 6.41 33.85
CA LYS A 781 8.97 7.11 34.51
C LYS A 781 9.36 6.51 35.86
N LYS A 782 8.38 6.02 36.63
CA LYS A 782 8.61 5.35 37.94
C LYS A 782 9.19 3.94 37.82
N SER A 783 9.04 3.28 36.68
CA SER A 783 9.58 1.94 36.50
C SER A 783 11.11 1.92 36.61
N PRO A 784 11.75 0.84 37.10
CA PRO A 784 13.20 0.73 37.16
C PRO A 784 13.85 0.37 35.82
N ALA A 785 13.09 0.09 34.77
CA ALA A 785 13.65 -0.27 33.46
C ALA A 785 14.46 0.90 32.87
N THR A 786 15.58 0.59 32.24
CA THR A 786 16.45 1.59 31.60
C THR A 786 15.93 1.97 30.21
N ASN A 787 15.52 0.98 29.42
CA ASN A 787 14.94 1.20 28.09
C ASN A 787 13.41 1.09 28.16
N LYS A 788 12.72 2.16 27.76
CA LYS A 788 11.27 2.28 27.89
C LYS A 788 10.67 2.99 26.69
N ALA A 789 9.45 2.61 26.29
CA ALA A 789 8.66 3.42 25.37
C ALA A 789 7.15 3.21 25.57
N ILE A 790 6.36 4.15 25.04
CA ILE A 790 4.91 4.03 24.94
C ILE A 790 4.55 3.92 23.46
N VAL A 791 3.73 2.93 23.11
CA VAL A 791 3.14 2.76 21.79
C VAL A 791 1.69 3.21 21.87
N LEU A 792 1.34 4.30 21.22
CA LEU A 792 0.02 4.90 21.26
C LEU A 792 -0.73 4.58 19.94
N LEU A 793 -1.90 3.95 20.01
CA LEU A 793 -2.71 3.58 18.83
C LEU A 793 -4.07 4.29 18.92
N LEU A 794 -4.41 5.14 17.94
CA LEU A 794 -5.64 5.93 17.96
C LEU A 794 -6.14 6.33 16.57
N ASP A 795 -7.40 6.79 16.47
CA ASP A 795 -8.02 7.15 15.19
C ASP A 795 -7.96 8.62 14.75
N GLN A 796 -7.49 9.55 15.61
CA GLN A 796 -7.38 11.03 15.48
C GLN A 796 -8.26 11.82 16.45
N ASP A 797 -9.31 11.25 17.06
CA ASP A 797 -10.03 11.94 18.13
C ASP A 797 -9.14 11.99 19.38
N ASP A 798 -8.54 13.16 19.64
CA ASP A 798 -7.75 13.44 20.84
C ASP A 798 -8.65 13.87 22.02
N GLY A 799 -9.99 13.85 21.85
CA GLY A 799 -10.92 14.32 22.84
C GLY A 799 -11.01 15.84 22.93
N ALA A 800 -10.65 16.60 21.88
CA ALA A 800 -10.60 18.08 21.86
C ALA A 800 -11.86 18.78 22.42
N GLY A 801 -13.03 18.14 22.40
CA GLY A 801 -14.26 18.66 23.00
C GLY A 801 -14.30 18.71 24.53
N ARG A 802 -13.36 18.08 25.24
CA ARG A 802 -13.29 17.98 26.72
C ARG A 802 -11.92 18.33 27.32
N ARG A 803 -11.10 19.11 26.61
CA ARG A 803 -9.72 19.41 27.01
C ARG A 803 -9.65 20.25 28.30
N ALA A 804 -9.14 19.68 29.40
CA ALA A 804 -8.84 20.43 30.61
C ALA A 804 -7.42 21.03 30.53
N ALA A 805 -7.29 22.36 30.50
CA ALA A 805 -6.00 23.06 30.37
C ALA A 805 -4.95 22.74 31.47
N SER A 806 -5.34 22.03 32.55
CA SER A 806 -4.43 21.50 33.56
C SER A 806 -3.73 20.21 33.14
N VAL A 807 -4.38 19.36 32.33
CA VAL A 807 -3.85 18.08 31.86
C VAL A 807 -2.75 18.34 30.83
N GLU A 808 -3.01 19.17 29.83
CA GLU A 808 -2.03 19.58 28.80
C GLU A 808 -0.71 20.12 29.42
N ARG A 809 -0.82 21.02 30.41
CA ARG A 809 0.36 21.55 31.13
C ARG A 809 1.12 20.45 31.89
N THR A 810 0.41 19.49 32.46
CA THR A 810 1.02 18.40 33.21
C THR A 810 1.72 17.42 32.27
N LEU A 811 1.09 17.10 31.13
CA LEU A 811 1.67 16.27 30.08
C LEU A 811 2.94 16.93 29.53
N GLY A 812 2.90 18.22 29.21
CA GLY A 812 4.07 18.98 28.78
C GLY A 812 5.23 18.93 29.78
N ALA A 813 4.94 19.17 31.07
CA ALA A 813 5.97 19.09 32.12
C ALA A 813 6.57 17.68 32.27
N LEU A 814 5.74 16.63 32.15
CA LEU A 814 6.23 15.25 32.19
C LEU A 814 7.10 14.91 30.98
N LEU A 815 6.79 15.43 29.79
CA LEU A 815 7.60 15.19 28.59
C LEU A 815 9.02 15.75 28.74
N GLU A 816 9.18 16.89 29.43
CA GLU A 816 10.48 17.52 29.69
C GLU A 816 11.28 16.89 30.84
N GLU A 817 10.61 16.19 31.77
CA GLU A 817 11.23 15.59 32.96
C GLU A 817 12.08 14.34 32.61
N LYS A 818 13.27 14.18 33.20
CA LYS A 818 14.06 12.94 33.05
C LYS A 818 13.56 11.81 33.98
N PRO A 819 13.67 10.53 33.58
CA PRO A 819 14.20 10.01 32.31
C PRO A 819 13.21 10.18 31.14
N ASP A 820 13.75 10.30 29.92
CA ASP A 820 12.94 10.39 28.71
C ASP A 820 12.18 9.09 28.46
N VAL A 821 10.95 9.20 27.98
CA VAL A 821 10.12 8.06 27.56
C VAL A 821 9.57 8.36 26.17
N PRO A 822 10.19 7.80 25.10
CA PRO A 822 9.73 7.95 23.73
C PRO A 822 8.29 7.48 23.53
N ILE A 823 7.51 8.26 22.78
CA ILE A 823 6.14 7.93 22.39
C ILE A 823 6.09 7.63 20.89
N LEU A 824 5.70 6.42 20.54
CA LEU A 824 5.50 5.96 19.17
C LEU A 824 4.00 5.93 18.88
N ALA A 825 3.49 6.93 18.17
CA ALA A 825 2.07 7.07 17.89
C ALA A 825 1.73 6.54 16.48
N LEU A 826 0.76 5.63 16.37
CA LEU A 826 0.10 5.27 15.12
C LEU A 826 -1.25 5.96 15.07
N VAL A 827 -1.38 6.94 14.17
CA VAL A 827 -2.60 7.75 14.02
C VAL A 827 -3.36 7.28 12.77
N LEU A 828 -4.55 6.72 12.98
CA LEU A 828 -5.39 6.08 11.96
C LEU A 828 -6.42 7.02 11.30
N GLY A 829 -6.28 8.33 11.53
CA GLY A 829 -7.18 9.35 11.01
C GLY A 829 -6.67 10.10 9.79
N ARG A 830 -7.56 10.94 9.25
CA ARG A 830 -7.40 11.62 7.96
C ARG A 830 -6.23 12.61 7.92
N SER A 831 -5.93 13.27 9.03
CA SER A 831 -4.77 14.16 9.13
C SER A 831 -3.50 13.45 9.58
N GLY A 832 -3.58 12.17 9.95
CA GLY A 832 -2.48 11.37 10.47
C GLY A 832 -1.60 12.15 11.45
N CYS A 833 -0.31 12.20 11.11
CA CYS A 833 0.73 12.87 11.89
C CYS A 833 0.89 14.37 11.62
N ASP A 834 0.09 14.95 10.72
CA ASP A 834 0.22 16.36 10.34
C ASP A 834 -0.47 17.31 11.33
N THR A 835 -1.16 16.79 12.35
CA THR A 835 -1.72 17.66 13.40
C THR A 835 -0.61 18.29 14.25
N PHE A 836 -0.84 19.52 14.72
CA PHE A 836 0.11 20.20 15.59
C PHE A 836 0.34 19.42 16.90
N ALA A 837 -0.72 18.82 17.47
CA ALA A 837 -0.66 18.05 18.71
C ALA A 837 0.27 16.82 18.60
N PHE A 838 0.13 16.01 17.55
CA PHE A 838 0.97 14.81 17.39
C PHE A 838 2.41 15.15 17.01
N ARG A 839 2.64 16.24 16.27
CA ARG A 839 3.99 16.76 16.01
C ARG A 839 4.68 17.23 17.28
N GLN A 840 3.98 17.99 18.12
CA GLN A 840 4.53 18.45 19.40
C GLN A 840 4.79 17.28 20.34
N LEU A 841 3.88 16.31 20.40
CA LEU A 841 4.03 15.12 21.23
C LEU A 841 5.23 14.25 20.82
N ALA A 842 5.38 14.00 19.51
CA ALA A 842 6.52 13.26 18.96
C ALA A 842 7.83 13.99 19.25
N GLY A 843 7.90 15.30 18.94
CA GLY A 843 9.09 16.11 19.18
C GLY A 843 9.50 16.19 20.65
N ALA A 844 8.55 16.46 21.55
CA ALA A 844 8.82 16.64 22.99
C ALA A 844 9.15 15.34 23.71
N SER A 845 8.61 14.19 23.27
CA SER A 845 8.93 12.87 23.85
C SER A 845 10.22 12.26 23.32
N HIS A 846 10.89 12.88 22.34
CA HIS A 846 11.88 12.21 21.49
C HIS A 846 11.32 10.92 20.84
N GLY A 847 10.02 10.94 20.57
CA GLY A 847 9.25 9.88 19.94
C GLY A 847 8.98 10.18 18.46
N GLN A 848 8.01 9.48 17.88
CA GLN A 848 7.62 9.65 16.48
C GLN A 848 6.14 9.37 16.26
N CYS A 849 5.60 9.98 15.22
CA CYS A 849 4.28 9.68 14.73
C CYS A 849 4.38 8.94 13.38
N VAL A 850 3.71 7.81 13.28
CA VAL A 850 3.59 6.98 12.08
C VAL A 850 2.18 7.18 11.49
N PRO A 851 2.05 7.70 10.26
CA PRO A 851 0.75 7.84 9.63
C PRO A 851 0.21 6.46 9.23
N ALA A 852 -1.11 6.33 9.15
CA ALA A 852 -1.74 5.13 8.59
C ALA A 852 -1.28 4.89 7.15
N GLY A 853 -0.88 3.65 6.85
CA GLY A 853 -0.46 3.24 5.52
C GLY A 853 -0.08 1.76 5.50
N PRO A 854 0.14 1.17 4.31
CA PRO A 854 0.43 -0.25 4.16
C PRO A 854 1.64 -0.73 4.98
N GLN A 855 2.62 0.16 5.20
CA GLN A 855 3.86 -0.14 5.92
C GLN A 855 3.84 0.28 7.40
N ALA A 856 2.76 0.90 7.88
CA ALA A 856 2.73 1.53 9.20
C ALA A 856 3.01 0.55 10.34
N VAL A 857 2.50 -0.69 10.22
CA VAL A 857 2.72 -1.73 11.22
C VAL A 857 4.19 -2.17 11.26
N ASP A 858 4.83 -2.35 10.10
CA ASP A 858 6.23 -2.77 10.03
C ASP A 858 7.18 -1.63 10.43
N THR A 859 6.85 -0.38 10.08
CA THR A 859 7.56 0.81 10.56
C THR A 859 7.51 0.89 12.08
N LEU A 860 6.33 0.69 12.69
CA LEU A 860 6.19 0.64 14.14
C LEU A 860 6.96 -0.54 14.76
N ALA A 861 6.94 -1.71 14.11
CA ALA A 861 7.69 -2.89 14.56
C ALA A 861 9.20 -2.64 14.62
N GLY A 862 9.77 -2.04 13.57
CA GLY A 862 11.20 -1.70 13.51
C GLY A 862 11.58 -0.71 14.61
N ARG A 863 10.70 0.24 14.92
CA ARG A 863 10.90 1.18 16.03
C ARG A 863 10.91 0.49 17.37
N ILE A 864 9.98 -0.43 17.60
CA ILE A 864 9.91 -1.16 18.86
C ILE A 864 11.16 -2.01 19.07
N ALA A 865 11.65 -2.66 18.01
CA ALA A 865 12.91 -3.41 18.03
C ALA A 865 14.09 -2.52 18.46
N SER A 866 14.11 -1.24 18.05
CA SER A 866 15.18 -0.30 18.42
C SER A 866 15.21 0.08 19.91
N ILE A 867 14.12 -0.11 20.66
CA ILE A 867 14.07 0.28 22.08
C ILE A 867 15.02 -0.61 22.90
N GLY A 868 15.14 -1.90 22.54
CA GLY A 868 16.06 -2.85 23.18
C GLY A 868 17.53 -2.46 23.05
N THR A 869 17.88 -1.62 22.09
CA THR A 869 19.26 -1.19 21.89
C THR A 869 19.57 0.22 22.39
N ALA A 870 18.55 1.05 22.57
CA ALA A 870 18.69 2.49 22.76
C ALA A 870 18.77 2.91 24.23
N ALA A 871 20.00 3.01 24.76
CA ALA A 871 20.27 3.92 25.88
C ALA A 871 21.65 4.56 25.76
N LYS A 872 21.66 5.89 25.66
CA LYS A 872 22.72 6.74 26.20
C LYS A 872 22.33 7.03 27.65
N GLY A 873 22.94 6.30 28.57
CA GLY A 873 22.96 6.59 30.00
C GLY A 873 24.41 6.45 30.46
N ASP A 874 24.94 7.53 31.00
CA ASP A 874 26.30 7.78 31.52
C ASP A 874 27.42 8.08 30.50
N ARG A 875 27.50 9.36 30.13
CA ARG A 875 28.77 10.10 30.25
C ARG A 875 28.57 11.30 31.16
#